data_AF-A0A1M3ED81-F1
#
_entry.id   AF-A0A1M3ED81-F1
#
_cell.length_a   1.000
_cell.length_b   1.000
_cell.length_c   1.000
_cell.angle_alpha   90.00
_cell.angle_beta   90.00
_cell.angle_gamma   90.00
#
_symmetry.space_group_name_H-M   'P 1'
#
loop_
_entity.id
_entity.type
_entity.pdbx_description
1 polymer ?
#
loop_
_entity_poly.entity_id
_entity_poly.type
_entity_poly.pdbx_seq_one_letter_code
_entity_poly.pdbx_strand_id
1 'polypeptide(L)'
;MKYFYFFHFLLWFTWCNAAAQGENNHWHFGKNHHIDFNVTPPVYAANSSLSTSESCASVSDAQGNLLFYTIGCRIWDRNGNEMPNATGLLGNGPIGTGGFGLGSSFDGVQVLPHPGNPDQYYVFSGSALETATTSIYYHLVDMSLNNGLGDVVNTQKNIVLLANGCTEYTITASGGCRSVWFIAMTSPGRYNAYKIDENGIDLTPVISAPTLPAVTNLYYTKITNSGITYTNTNAGLLRSQFNGTTGMFSNYELISGVFSQSFELSPDNQKLYGGGPNQLTQWDLSLYPNIPAIAASAVSLAPASPSLYVFTNLRTGPDGKIYLMRLLTLTSSVEFYIDRIDQPNVAGPGAGYNSLVFNMVQNGSSLSLGAKFINVRPVDTLVNKVALDTVLCKEGPLTLASPHTGTGYRWSDGSQGQSVSVEQGGTYYVYSYTADCKIYVDSFKVAYAPLSLDLGNDTVLCAGTSYTLDATLPGATSYLWQDGSTGAQLTADKNGKYFVTVGNGYCFASDTLNIEVKVPAVNILQADTFICEQDQLSLNARGNFDSRYSWNTGATGSSITIDQPGIYVVTAQNRCGTQTDSVQIEQVNCECVPTAPSAFSPNGDGKNDVFLPLLKSSCITKSYELLIYNRYGQIVFSTNQNGVGWDGTYINGRTAELGVYYYILKLQSSYGNTAPLISKGQLTLVR
;
A
#
# COMPACT_ATOMS: atom_id res chain seq x y z
N MET A 1 40.41 36.85 -50.15
CA MET A 1 39.15 36.44 -50.81
C MET A 1 38.27 35.76 -49.77
N LYS A 2 37.17 36.44 -49.44
CA LYS A 2 35.91 36.01 -48.80
C LYS A 2 35.91 34.82 -47.82
N TYR A 3 35.86 35.15 -46.53
CA TYR A 3 35.21 34.36 -45.50
C TYR A 3 33.68 34.40 -45.71
N PHE A 4 33.03 33.25 -45.76
CA PHE A 4 31.57 33.13 -45.72
C PHE A 4 31.14 32.61 -44.35
N TYR A 5 30.64 33.51 -43.50
CA TYR A 5 29.88 33.15 -42.31
C TYR A 5 28.43 32.90 -42.74
N PHE A 6 27.96 31.66 -42.61
CA PHE A 6 26.54 31.34 -42.72
C PHE A 6 25.91 31.46 -41.32
N PHE A 7 25.29 32.61 -41.04
CA PHE A 7 24.38 32.77 -39.90
C PHE A 7 23.08 32.04 -40.23
N HIS A 8 22.86 30.84 -39.67
CA HIS A 8 21.53 30.26 -39.60
C HIS A 8 20.81 30.83 -38.37
N PHE A 9 19.92 31.78 -38.61
CA PHE A 9 18.94 32.27 -37.64
C PHE A 9 17.88 31.17 -37.47
N LEU A 10 18.08 30.24 -36.55
CA LEU A 10 17.03 29.31 -36.14
C LEU A 10 16.09 30.04 -35.17
N LEU A 11 15.04 30.65 -35.72
CA LEU A 11 13.85 31.06 -34.97
C LEU A 11 13.15 29.79 -34.46
N TRP A 12 13.52 29.33 -33.27
CA TRP A 12 12.69 28.42 -32.49
C TRP A 12 11.46 29.20 -32.02
N PHE A 13 10.42 29.23 -32.85
CA PHE A 13 9.07 29.39 -32.34
C PHE A 13 8.79 28.14 -31.49
N THR A 14 9.06 28.24 -30.19
CA THR A 14 8.51 27.31 -29.22
C THR A 14 6.99 27.44 -29.31
N TRP A 15 6.36 26.49 -29.97
CA TRP A 15 4.93 26.25 -29.80
C TRP A 15 4.75 25.92 -28.33
N CYS A 16 4.28 26.91 -27.57
CA CYS A 16 3.67 26.69 -26.29
C CYS A 16 2.47 25.78 -26.58
N ASN A 17 2.55 24.50 -26.23
CA ASN A 17 1.38 23.64 -26.18
C ASN A 17 0.43 24.31 -25.19
N ALA A 18 -0.55 25.04 -25.71
CA ALA A 18 -1.68 25.49 -24.93
C ALA A 18 -2.32 24.23 -24.34
N ALA A 19 -2.41 24.19 -23.01
CA ALA A 19 -3.09 23.11 -22.29
C ALA A 19 -4.45 22.86 -22.95
N ALA A 20 -4.79 21.59 -23.19
CA ALA A 20 -6.07 21.22 -23.77
C ALA A 20 -7.20 21.80 -22.91
N GLN A 21 -7.99 22.71 -23.48
CA GLN A 21 -9.19 23.31 -22.91
C GLN A 21 -10.44 22.64 -23.51
N GLY A 22 -10.44 21.31 -23.51
CA GLY A 22 -11.48 20.52 -24.17
C GLY A 22 -12.84 20.60 -23.49
N GLU A 23 -12.95 21.15 -22.27
CA GLU A 23 -14.13 21.04 -21.42
C GLU A 23 -15.41 21.66 -22.03
N ASN A 24 -15.23 22.52 -23.03
CA ASN A 24 -16.30 23.18 -23.74
C ASN A 24 -16.46 22.73 -25.22
N ASN A 25 -15.88 21.58 -25.60
CA ASN A 25 -15.84 21.12 -27.00
C ASN A 25 -17.17 20.55 -27.50
N HIS A 26 -18.07 20.13 -26.62
CA HIS A 26 -19.41 19.69 -27.00
C HIS A 26 -20.45 20.71 -26.53
N TRP A 27 -21.25 21.22 -27.46
CA TRP A 27 -22.40 22.08 -27.15
C TRP A 27 -23.68 21.33 -27.45
N HIS A 28 -24.42 20.93 -26.42
CA HIS A 28 -25.76 20.35 -26.55
C HIS A 28 -26.81 21.39 -26.22
N PHE A 29 -27.73 21.65 -27.15
CA PHE A 29 -28.67 22.77 -27.00
C PHE A 29 -29.95 22.59 -27.81
N GLY A 30 -30.93 23.46 -27.51
CA GLY A 30 -32.17 23.55 -28.25
C GLY A 30 -32.96 22.25 -28.27
N LYS A 31 -33.41 21.85 -29.46
CA LYS A 31 -34.17 20.61 -29.67
C LYS A 31 -33.33 19.62 -30.47
N ASN A 32 -32.64 18.74 -29.74
CA ASN A 32 -31.79 17.68 -30.26
C ASN A 32 -30.52 18.17 -30.97
N HIS A 33 -30.10 19.43 -30.80
CA HIS A 33 -28.95 19.99 -31.52
C HIS A 33 -27.64 19.80 -30.77
N HIS A 34 -26.57 19.61 -31.54
CA HIS A 34 -25.22 19.41 -31.04
C HIS A 34 -24.19 20.08 -31.99
N ILE A 35 -23.17 20.73 -31.42
CA ILE A 35 -21.95 21.13 -32.13
C ILE A 35 -20.74 20.48 -31.45
N ASP A 36 -19.86 19.89 -32.27
CA ASP A 36 -18.58 19.29 -31.88
C ASP A 36 -17.40 20.14 -32.36
N PHE A 37 -16.59 20.62 -31.41
CA PHE A 37 -15.37 21.39 -31.64
C PHE A 37 -14.09 20.56 -31.57
N ASN A 38 -14.16 19.24 -31.37
CA ASN A 38 -12.99 18.35 -31.44
C ASN A 38 -12.42 18.22 -32.87
N VAL A 39 -13.11 18.79 -33.85
CA VAL A 39 -12.73 18.80 -35.27
C VAL A 39 -12.73 20.22 -35.81
N THR A 40 -11.92 20.47 -36.83
CA THR A 40 -11.81 21.79 -37.50
C THR A 40 -12.09 21.64 -39.00
N PRO A 41 -13.14 22.29 -39.55
CA PRO A 41 -14.13 23.13 -38.85
C PRO A 41 -15.03 22.30 -37.92
N PRO A 42 -15.68 22.92 -36.92
CA PRO A 42 -16.60 22.23 -36.02
C PRO A 42 -17.78 21.64 -36.80
N VAL A 43 -18.32 20.54 -36.30
CA VAL A 43 -19.40 19.78 -36.96
C VAL A 43 -20.71 19.93 -36.19
N TYR A 44 -21.79 20.16 -36.93
CA TYR A 44 -23.15 20.22 -36.41
C TYR A 44 -23.89 18.89 -36.62
N ALA A 45 -24.66 18.48 -35.62
CA ALA A 45 -25.55 17.32 -35.67
C ALA A 45 -26.89 17.59 -34.97
N ALA A 46 -27.92 16.82 -35.34
CA ALA A 46 -29.27 16.91 -34.78
C ALA A 46 -29.68 15.58 -34.09
N ASN A 47 -28.84 15.08 -33.19
CA ASN A 47 -28.96 13.78 -32.51
C ASN A 47 -28.79 13.83 -30.99
N SER A 48 -28.85 15.00 -30.36
CA SER A 48 -28.84 15.10 -28.89
C SER A 48 -30.17 14.61 -28.29
N SER A 49 -30.14 14.04 -27.08
CA SER A 49 -31.36 13.73 -26.31
C SER A 49 -31.96 14.96 -25.61
N LEU A 50 -31.28 16.10 -25.65
CA LEU A 50 -31.67 17.34 -24.98
C LEU A 50 -32.78 18.06 -25.75
N SER A 51 -33.80 18.57 -25.04
CA SER A 51 -34.88 19.35 -25.64
C SER A 51 -35.33 20.49 -24.71
N THR A 52 -35.02 21.73 -25.10
CA THR A 52 -35.37 22.95 -24.36
C THR A 52 -35.52 24.18 -25.26
N SER A 53 -36.33 25.15 -24.83
CA SER A 53 -36.43 26.48 -25.46
C SER A 53 -35.21 27.34 -25.15
N GLU A 54 -34.79 27.35 -23.89
CA GLU A 54 -33.75 28.21 -23.33
C GLU A 54 -32.98 27.47 -22.24
N SER A 55 -31.75 27.90 -22.00
CA SER A 55 -30.85 27.33 -21.00
C SER A 55 -30.53 25.84 -21.14
N CYS A 56 -29.26 25.59 -21.33
CA CYS A 56 -28.70 24.26 -21.28
C CYS A 56 -27.23 24.38 -20.93
N ALA A 57 -26.63 23.27 -20.53
CA ALA A 57 -25.19 23.20 -20.34
C ALA A 57 -24.71 21.81 -20.72
N SER A 58 -23.47 21.74 -21.16
CA SER A 58 -22.77 20.51 -21.47
C SER A 58 -21.34 20.62 -20.95
N VAL A 59 -20.81 19.50 -20.51
CA VAL A 59 -19.46 19.42 -19.93
C VAL A 59 -18.71 18.31 -20.61
N SER A 60 -17.47 18.62 -21.02
CA SER A 60 -16.49 17.65 -21.47
C SER A 60 -15.31 17.60 -20.50
N ASP A 61 -14.48 16.59 -20.59
CA ASP A 61 -13.18 16.58 -19.90
C ASP A 61 -12.16 17.48 -20.63
N ALA A 62 -10.96 17.62 -20.04
CA ALA A 62 -9.89 18.43 -20.61
C ALA A 62 -9.42 17.94 -21.98
N GLN A 63 -9.65 16.66 -22.32
CA GLN A 63 -9.34 16.06 -23.61
C GLN A 63 -10.44 16.29 -24.64
N GLY A 64 -11.58 16.85 -24.24
CA GLY A 64 -12.71 17.13 -25.11
C GLY A 64 -13.73 16.01 -25.20
N ASN A 65 -13.64 14.97 -24.36
CA ASN A 65 -14.65 13.92 -24.33
C ASN A 65 -15.88 14.38 -23.54
N LEU A 66 -17.06 14.28 -24.12
CA LEU A 66 -18.33 14.57 -23.44
C LEU A 66 -18.48 13.73 -22.15
N LEU A 67 -18.82 14.40 -21.05
CA LEU A 67 -19.15 13.78 -19.77
C LEU A 67 -20.66 13.67 -19.60
N PHE A 68 -21.36 14.80 -19.65
CA PHE A 68 -22.81 14.90 -19.51
C PHE A 68 -23.35 16.22 -20.06
N TYR A 69 -24.67 16.31 -20.20
CA TYR A 69 -25.37 17.54 -20.56
C TYR A 69 -26.73 17.64 -19.87
N THR A 70 -27.25 18.86 -19.75
CA THR A 70 -28.38 19.15 -18.88
C THR A 70 -29.20 20.36 -19.33
N ILE A 71 -30.47 20.35 -18.94
CA ILE A 71 -31.38 21.50 -18.99
C ILE A 71 -31.77 21.96 -17.58
N GLY A 72 -31.01 21.61 -16.54
CA GLY A 72 -31.34 21.86 -15.15
C GLY A 72 -32.25 20.79 -14.55
N CYS A 73 -33.50 20.70 -15.02
CA CYS A 73 -34.49 19.72 -14.51
C CYS A 73 -34.25 18.27 -14.96
N ARG A 74 -33.31 18.04 -15.88
CA ARG A 74 -32.92 16.72 -16.40
C ARG A 74 -31.44 16.73 -16.77
N ILE A 75 -30.78 15.59 -16.59
CA ILE A 75 -29.34 15.41 -16.83
C ILE A 75 -29.14 14.09 -17.57
N TRP A 76 -28.44 14.14 -18.69
CA TRP A 76 -28.11 12.98 -19.51
C TRP A 76 -26.62 12.72 -19.48
N ASP A 77 -26.25 11.45 -19.44
CA ASP A 77 -24.88 10.99 -19.62
C ASP A 77 -24.38 11.21 -21.05
N ARG A 78 -23.09 10.95 -21.27
CA ARG A 78 -22.44 11.02 -22.59
C ARG A 78 -23.08 10.15 -23.68
N ASN A 79 -23.82 9.11 -23.32
CA ASN A 79 -24.51 8.22 -24.25
C ASN A 79 -25.94 8.68 -24.55
N GLY A 80 -26.39 9.76 -23.91
CA GLY A 80 -27.72 10.32 -24.05
C GLY A 80 -28.80 9.60 -23.26
N ASN A 81 -28.43 8.78 -22.28
CA ASN A 81 -29.35 8.22 -21.31
C ASN A 81 -29.50 9.17 -20.12
N GLU A 82 -30.71 9.30 -19.58
CA GLU A 82 -30.92 10.10 -18.38
C GLU A 82 -30.24 9.43 -17.18
N MET A 83 -29.52 10.22 -16.37
CA MET A 83 -28.84 9.71 -15.17
C MET A 83 -29.86 9.16 -14.16
N PRO A 84 -29.59 8.02 -13.49
CA PRO A 84 -30.58 7.32 -12.68
C PRO A 84 -31.33 8.17 -11.65
N ASN A 85 -30.64 9.07 -10.95
CA ASN A 85 -31.19 9.95 -9.93
C ASN A 85 -31.56 11.36 -10.45
N ALA A 86 -31.53 11.61 -11.77
CA ALA A 86 -31.88 12.90 -12.37
C ALA A 86 -33.39 13.14 -12.56
N THR A 87 -34.26 12.30 -12.00
CA THR A 87 -35.73 12.44 -12.08
C THR A 87 -36.27 13.47 -11.09
N GLY A 88 -37.15 14.38 -11.52
CA GLY A 88 -37.77 15.36 -10.61
C GLY A 88 -36.80 16.43 -10.08
N LEU A 89 -35.77 16.76 -10.86
CA LEU A 89 -34.92 17.91 -10.55
C LEU A 89 -35.72 19.20 -10.79
N LEU A 90 -35.51 20.18 -9.91
CA LEU A 90 -36.18 21.49 -9.96
C LEU A 90 -35.38 22.50 -10.79
N GLY A 91 -36.08 23.51 -11.29
CA GLY A 91 -35.50 24.60 -12.09
C GLY A 91 -35.53 24.29 -13.60
N ASN A 92 -35.83 25.31 -14.41
CA ASN A 92 -35.92 25.26 -15.87
C ASN A 92 -36.86 24.17 -16.44
N GLY A 93 -38.00 23.94 -15.77
CA GLY A 93 -39.07 23.02 -16.19
C GLY A 93 -39.09 21.69 -15.43
N PRO A 94 -39.79 20.66 -15.95
CA PRO A 94 -40.58 20.67 -17.18
C PRO A 94 -41.91 21.42 -17.02
N ILE A 95 -42.36 22.08 -18.10
CA ILE A 95 -43.68 22.72 -18.18
C ILE A 95 -44.53 21.88 -19.14
N GLY A 96 -45.56 21.20 -18.62
CA GLY A 96 -46.53 20.41 -19.40
C GLY A 96 -46.32 18.88 -19.38
N THR A 97 -47.28 18.13 -19.95
CA THR A 97 -47.37 16.65 -19.89
C THR A 97 -46.39 15.91 -20.80
N GLY A 98 -45.62 16.62 -21.63
CA GLY A 98 -44.63 16.06 -22.56
C GLY A 98 -43.18 16.02 -22.05
N GLY A 99 -42.91 16.49 -20.82
CA GLY A 99 -41.55 16.47 -20.24
C GLY A 99 -40.53 17.39 -20.92
N PHE A 100 -40.99 18.40 -21.68
CA PHE A 100 -40.15 19.41 -22.30
C PHE A 100 -39.74 20.49 -21.28
N GLY A 101 -38.46 20.87 -21.28
CA GLY A 101 -37.98 22.09 -20.63
C GLY A 101 -38.33 23.30 -21.47
N LEU A 102 -39.61 23.67 -21.55
CA LEU A 102 -40.05 24.89 -22.25
C LEU A 102 -39.87 26.16 -21.41
N GLY A 103 -39.08 26.08 -20.34
CA GLY A 103 -38.89 27.19 -19.43
C GLY A 103 -38.16 28.36 -20.07
N SER A 104 -38.68 29.57 -19.93
CA SER A 104 -37.95 30.81 -20.22
C SER A 104 -36.98 31.06 -19.06
N SER A 105 -35.71 30.71 -19.27
CA SER A 105 -34.63 30.78 -18.28
C SER A 105 -33.28 30.98 -19.01
N PHE A 106 -33.19 31.95 -19.91
CA PHE A 106 -32.07 32.21 -20.83
C PHE A 106 -30.67 31.68 -20.39
N ASP A 107 -30.13 32.18 -19.27
CA ASP A 107 -28.83 31.80 -18.65
C ASP A 107 -28.97 31.11 -17.26
N GLY A 108 -30.14 30.54 -16.97
CA GLY A 108 -30.45 29.93 -15.68
C GLY A 108 -29.89 28.54 -15.41
N VAL A 109 -29.25 27.89 -16.39
CA VAL A 109 -28.57 26.59 -16.21
C VAL A 109 -27.07 26.77 -16.37
N GLN A 110 -26.31 26.52 -15.31
CA GLN A 110 -24.85 26.55 -15.32
C GLN A 110 -24.25 25.33 -14.65
N VAL A 111 -23.05 24.97 -15.07
CA VAL A 111 -22.31 23.85 -14.48
C VAL A 111 -20.95 24.33 -14.04
N LEU A 112 -20.58 24.00 -12.80
CA LEU A 112 -19.27 24.28 -12.24
C LEU A 112 -18.65 22.98 -11.71
N PRO A 113 -17.36 22.72 -11.97
CA PRO A 113 -16.67 21.59 -11.35
C PRO A 113 -16.49 21.84 -9.85
N HIS A 114 -16.52 20.77 -9.06
CA HIS A 114 -16.25 20.83 -7.63
C HIS A 114 -14.75 21.11 -7.40
N PRO A 115 -14.35 22.23 -6.77
CA PRO A 115 -12.94 22.62 -6.68
C PRO A 115 -12.07 21.60 -5.92
N GLY A 116 -12.66 20.87 -4.97
CA GLY A 116 -11.99 19.81 -4.21
C GLY A 116 -12.07 18.40 -4.81
N ASN A 117 -12.87 18.16 -5.87
CA ASN A 117 -13.13 16.81 -6.37
C ASN A 117 -13.27 16.77 -7.92
N PRO A 118 -12.31 16.18 -8.66
CA PRO A 118 -12.31 16.14 -10.13
C PRO A 118 -13.55 15.46 -10.75
N ASP A 119 -14.16 14.53 -10.04
CA ASP A 119 -15.25 13.73 -10.57
C ASP A 119 -16.62 14.38 -10.32
N GLN A 120 -16.68 15.49 -9.57
CA GLN A 120 -17.93 16.09 -9.15
C GLN A 120 -18.20 17.45 -9.79
N TYR A 121 -19.47 17.74 -10.06
CA TYR A 121 -19.94 18.95 -10.73
C TYR A 121 -21.23 19.46 -10.09
N TYR A 122 -21.28 20.75 -9.77
CA TYR A 122 -22.50 21.43 -9.39
C TYR A 122 -23.27 21.83 -10.63
N VAL A 123 -24.53 21.40 -10.74
CA VAL A 123 -25.49 21.85 -11.75
C VAL A 123 -26.43 22.83 -11.08
N PHE A 124 -26.37 24.10 -11.48
CA PHE A 124 -27.27 25.15 -11.03
C PHE A 124 -28.43 25.27 -12.01
N SER A 125 -29.65 25.42 -11.49
CA SER A 125 -30.85 25.58 -12.30
C SER A 125 -31.80 26.58 -11.67
N GLY A 126 -32.16 27.60 -12.44
CA GLY A 126 -33.17 28.58 -12.05
C GLY A 126 -34.57 28.19 -12.53
N SER A 127 -35.59 28.39 -11.69
CA SER A 127 -37.01 28.36 -12.09
C SER A 127 -37.28 29.13 -13.40
N ALA A 128 -38.14 28.58 -14.25
CA ALA A 128 -38.55 29.27 -15.46
C ALA A 128 -39.60 30.36 -15.16
N LEU A 129 -39.57 31.46 -15.92
CA LEU A 129 -40.48 32.60 -15.74
C LEU A 129 -41.96 32.18 -15.64
N GLU A 130 -42.38 31.22 -16.46
CA GLU A 130 -43.76 30.76 -16.57
C GLU A 130 -44.24 29.93 -15.37
N THR A 131 -43.30 29.45 -14.53
CA THR A 131 -43.64 28.67 -13.34
C THR A 131 -44.16 29.53 -12.19
N ALA A 132 -44.07 30.86 -12.30
CA ALA A 132 -44.36 31.82 -11.23
C ALA A 132 -43.58 31.56 -9.92
N THR A 133 -42.51 30.75 -9.99
CA THR A 133 -41.54 30.54 -8.91
C THR A 133 -40.24 31.25 -9.26
N THR A 134 -39.59 31.86 -8.26
CA THR A 134 -38.35 32.62 -8.43
C THR A 134 -37.28 32.02 -7.53
N SER A 135 -36.82 30.82 -7.83
CA SER A 135 -35.81 30.13 -7.03
C SER A 135 -34.66 29.65 -7.90
N ILE A 136 -33.47 29.62 -7.31
CA ILE A 136 -32.30 28.97 -7.89
C ILE A 136 -31.96 27.77 -7.05
N TYR A 137 -31.79 26.64 -7.72
CA TYR A 137 -31.44 25.36 -7.15
C TYR A 137 -30.03 24.97 -7.57
N TYR A 138 -29.43 24.07 -6.81
CA TYR A 138 -28.31 23.28 -7.30
C TYR A 138 -28.49 21.79 -7.01
N HIS A 139 -27.79 20.99 -7.81
CA HIS A 139 -27.67 19.55 -7.67
C HIS A 139 -26.20 19.17 -7.81
N LEU A 140 -25.72 18.18 -7.05
CA LEU A 140 -24.38 17.63 -7.24
C LEU A 140 -24.45 16.41 -8.16
N VAL A 141 -23.69 16.43 -9.25
CA VAL A 141 -23.42 15.28 -10.12
C VAL A 141 -22.06 14.70 -9.75
N ASP A 142 -21.98 13.38 -9.64
CA ASP A 142 -20.73 12.65 -9.41
C ASP A 142 -20.49 11.65 -10.54
N MET A 143 -19.44 11.89 -11.32
CA MET A 143 -19.05 11.10 -12.47
C MET A 143 -18.43 9.75 -12.09
N SER A 144 -18.04 9.53 -10.83
CA SER A 144 -17.56 8.21 -10.38
C SER A 144 -18.70 7.21 -10.21
N LEU A 145 -19.95 7.67 -10.18
CA LEU A 145 -21.14 6.84 -10.06
C LEU A 145 -21.52 6.20 -11.41
N ASN A 146 -22.46 5.25 -11.36
CA ASN A 146 -23.03 4.59 -12.54
C ASN A 146 -21.95 4.07 -13.52
N ASN A 147 -20.91 3.42 -12.99
CA ASN A 147 -19.78 2.88 -13.76
C ASN A 147 -19.05 3.92 -14.64
N GLY A 148 -18.91 5.17 -14.17
CA GLY A 148 -18.22 6.23 -14.90
C GLY A 148 -19.11 7.05 -15.86
N LEU A 149 -20.40 6.72 -15.94
CA LEU A 149 -21.40 7.49 -16.68
C LEU A 149 -22.01 8.63 -15.86
N GLY A 150 -21.77 8.63 -14.55
CA GLY A 150 -22.20 9.65 -13.62
C GLY A 150 -23.65 9.51 -13.16
N ASP A 151 -23.92 10.11 -12.00
CA ASP A 151 -25.26 10.19 -11.44
C ASP A 151 -25.42 11.40 -10.50
N VAL A 152 -26.66 11.81 -10.23
CA VAL A 152 -26.97 12.85 -9.23
C VAL A 152 -26.85 12.26 -7.83
N VAL A 153 -26.09 12.93 -6.96
CA VAL A 153 -25.95 12.55 -5.54
C VAL A 153 -27.27 12.80 -4.82
N ASN A 154 -27.95 11.72 -4.40
CA ASN A 154 -29.31 11.77 -3.86
C ASN A 154 -29.49 12.71 -2.64
N THR A 155 -28.46 12.86 -1.80
CA THR A 155 -28.48 13.76 -0.63
C THR A 155 -28.24 15.23 -0.97
N GLN A 156 -27.81 15.54 -2.19
CA GLN A 156 -27.47 16.88 -2.67
C GLN A 156 -28.23 17.19 -3.96
N LYS A 157 -29.51 16.85 -3.95
CA LYS A 157 -30.47 17.05 -5.04
C LYS A 157 -31.50 18.10 -4.62
N ASN A 158 -31.89 18.99 -5.54
CA ASN A 158 -32.91 20.02 -5.34
C ASN A 158 -32.62 20.99 -4.19
N ILE A 159 -31.34 21.30 -3.93
CA ILE A 159 -30.99 22.21 -2.84
C ILE A 159 -31.30 23.64 -3.27
N VAL A 160 -32.13 24.34 -2.49
CA VAL A 160 -32.44 25.77 -2.72
C VAL A 160 -31.21 26.60 -2.35
N LEU A 161 -30.61 27.27 -3.34
CA LEU A 161 -29.50 28.18 -3.14
C LEU A 161 -29.98 29.60 -2.82
N LEU A 162 -30.98 30.06 -3.57
CA LEU A 162 -31.51 31.42 -3.47
C LEU A 162 -33.01 31.43 -3.74
N ALA A 163 -33.78 31.90 -2.76
CA ALA A 163 -35.19 32.23 -2.93
C ALA A 163 -35.33 33.67 -3.45
N ASN A 164 -36.39 33.93 -4.22
CA ASN A 164 -36.63 35.19 -4.95
C ASN A 164 -35.48 35.59 -5.89
N GLY A 165 -34.78 34.60 -6.44
CA GLY A 165 -33.74 34.78 -7.45
C GLY A 165 -34.34 35.03 -8.84
N CYS A 166 -33.71 35.91 -9.61
CA CYS A 166 -33.97 36.06 -11.04
C CYS A 166 -33.05 35.09 -11.79
N THR A 167 -33.67 34.09 -12.38
CA THR A 167 -33.03 32.91 -12.97
C THR A 167 -32.45 33.20 -14.35
N GLU A 168 -32.93 34.25 -14.98
CA GLU A 168 -32.44 34.78 -16.25
C GLU A 168 -31.00 35.36 -16.16
N TYR A 169 -30.42 35.51 -14.95
CA TYR A 169 -29.20 36.29 -14.72
C TYR A 169 -28.22 35.64 -13.74
N THR A 170 -27.83 34.39 -14.01
CA THR A 170 -26.74 33.75 -13.29
C THR A 170 -25.42 33.96 -14.01
N ILE A 171 -24.33 34.10 -13.26
CA ILE A 171 -22.98 34.19 -13.80
C ILE A 171 -22.01 33.47 -12.90
N THR A 172 -20.95 32.96 -13.50
CA THR A 172 -19.85 32.34 -12.77
C THR A 172 -18.58 33.15 -12.95
N ALA A 173 -17.75 33.17 -11.91
CA ALA A 173 -16.51 33.92 -11.91
C ALA A 173 -15.39 33.11 -11.24
N SER A 174 -14.17 33.27 -11.74
CA SER A 174 -12.98 32.76 -11.07
C SER A 174 -12.85 33.44 -9.70
N GLY A 175 -12.61 32.63 -8.66
CA GLY A 175 -12.33 33.11 -7.31
C GLY A 175 -10.84 33.28 -7.03
N GLY A 176 -10.47 33.22 -5.75
CA GLY A 176 -9.09 33.04 -5.31
C GLY A 176 -8.59 31.60 -5.55
N CYS A 177 -7.55 31.17 -4.82
CA CYS A 177 -7.06 29.79 -4.94
C CYS A 177 -8.18 28.76 -4.74
N ARG A 178 -8.38 27.88 -5.72
CA ARG A 178 -9.36 26.78 -5.70
C ARG A 178 -10.75 27.18 -5.28
N SER A 179 -11.16 28.37 -5.69
CA SER A 179 -12.54 28.79 -5.53
C SER A 179 -13.08 29.33 -6.82
N VAL A 180 -14.37 29.09 -7.00
CA VAL A 180 -15.20 29.81 -7.97
C VAL A 180 -16.36 30.43 -7.24
N TRP A 181 -16.96 31.39 -7.92
CA TRP A 181 -18.17 32.02 -7.44
C TRP A 181 -19.30 31.70 -8.40
N PHE A 182 -20.40 31.22 -7.84
CA PHE A 182 -21.68 31.26 -8.51
C PHE A 182 -22.40 32.53 -8.05
N ILE A 183 -22.80 33.37 -9.00
CA ILE A 183 -23.40 34.68 -8.73
C ILE A 183 -24.80 34.68 -9.31
N ALA A 184 -25.77 35.03 -8.48
CA ALA A 184 -27.16 35.16 -8.86
C ALA A 184 -27.71 36.53 -8.50
N MET A 185 -28.64 37.04 -9.32
CA MET A 185 -29.21 38.37 -9.11
C MET A 185 -30.60 38.31 -8.48
N THR A 186 -30.91 39.24 -7.57
CA THR A 186 -32.27 39.46 -7.05
C THR A 186 -32.75 40.86 -7.39
N SER A 187 -34.07 41.04 -7.47
CA SER A 187 -34.68 42.37 -7.54
C SER A 187 -34.73 43.02 -6.14
N PRO A 188 -34.40 44.32 -5.98
CA PRO A 188 -33.95 45.27 -7.01
C PRO A 188 -32.42 45.24 -7.19
N GLY A 189 -31.94 44.53 -8.22
CA GLY A 189 -30.57 44.58 -8.72
C GLY A 189 -29.43 44.26 -7.74
N ARG A 190 -29.50 43.21 -6.93
CA ARG A 190 -28.37 42.78 -6.06
C ARG A 190 -27.64 41.59 -6.63
N TYR A 191 -26.31 41.60 -6.59
CA TYR A 191 -25.47 40.43 -6.84
C TYR A 191 -25.32 39.62 -5.56
N ASN A 192 -25.65 38.32 -5.60
CA ASN A 192 -25.48 37.37 -4.50
C ASN A 192 -24.40 36.38 -4.94
N ALA A 193 -23.18 36.57 -4.45
CA ALA A 193 -22.03 35.75 -4.81
C ALA A 193 -21.83 34.63 -3.78
N TYR A 194 -21.99 33.39 -4.20
CA TYR A 194 -21.79 32.18 -3.40
C TYR A 194 -20.41 31.62 -3.69
N LYS A 195 -19.56 31.53 -2.66
CA LYS A 195 -18.24 30.95 -2.80
C LYS A 195 -18.39 29.44 -2.90
N ILE A 196 -17.62 28.84 -3.79
CA ILE A 196 -17.50 27.39 -3.92
C ILE A 196 -16.02 27.08 -3.82
N ASP A 197 -15.64 26.24 -2.86
CA ASP A 197 -14.27 25.77 -2.71
C ASP A 197 -14.24 24.26 -2.43
N GLU A 198 -13.12 23.75 -1.92
CA GLU A 198 -12.95 22.33 -1.62
C GLU A 198 -13.92 21.78 -0.57
N ASN A 199 -14.53 22.65 0.24
CA ASN A 199 -15.56 22.28 1.22
C ASN A 199 -16.98 22.32 0.64
N GLY A 200 -17.11 22.66 -0.64
CA GLY A 200 -18.38 22.82 -1.34
C GLY A 200 -18.85 24.28 -1.39
N ILE A 201 -20.17 24.47 -1.50
CA ILE A 201 -20.80 25.79 -1.63
C ILE A 201 -21.02 26.41 -0.24
N ASP A 202 -20.50 27.62 -0.01
CA ASP A 202 -20.91 28.47 1.10
C ASP A 202 -22.29 29.06 0.80
N LEU A 203 -23.31 28.63 1.55
CA LEU A 203 -24.70 29.05 1.36
C LEU A 203 -24.97 30.47 1.89
N THR A 204 -23.99 31.14 2.49
CA THR A 204 -24.08 32.55 2.90
C THR A 204 -23.46 33.44 1.81
N PRO A 205 -24.25 34.11 0.95
CA PRO A 205 -23.68 34.87 -0.14
C PRO A 205 -23.05 36.17 0.33
N VAL A 206 -22.02 36.60 -0.38
CA VAL A 206 -21.53 37.99 -0.35
C VAL A 206 -22.45 38.83 -1.23
N ILE A 207 -23.15 39.77 -0.62
CA ILE A 207 -24.15 40.59 -1.31
C ILE A 207 -23.55 41.94 -1.70
N SER A 208 -23.60 42.25 -2.99
CA SER A 208 -23.21 43.56 -3.53
C SER A 208 -24.39 44.24 -4.20
N ALA A 209 -24.63 45.51 -3.88
CA ALA A 209 -25.72 46.30 -4.44
C ALA A 209 -25.17 47.55 -5.14
N PRO A 210 -25.28 47.68 -6.47
CA PRO A 210 -24.95 48.90 -7.17
C PRO A 210 -25.92 50.02 -6.81
N THR A 211 -25.42 51.24 -6.66
CA THR A 211 -26.27 52.43 -6.52
C THR A 211 -26.77 52.86 -7.88
N LEU A 212 -27.86 52.24 -8.36
CA LEU A 212 -28.49 52.56 -9.64
C LEU A 212 -29.72 53.45 -9.46
N PRO A 213 -30.14 54.22 -10.49
CA PRO A 213 -31.43 54.88 -10.50
C PRO A 213 -32.57 53.87 -10.24
N ALA A 214 -33.58 54.26 -9.45
CA ALA A 214 -34.56 53.39 -8.77
C ALA A 214 -35.41 52.42 -9.63
N VAL A 215 -35.26 52.42 -10.96
CA VAL A 215 -35.99 51.57 -11.93
C VAL A 215 -35.06 50.68 -12.78
N THR A 216 -33.80 50.56 -12.38
CA THR A 216 -32.78 49.85 -13.16
C THR A 216 -32.65 48.41 -12.67
N ASN A 217 -33.16 47.46 -13.46
CA ASN A 217 -32.89 46.04 -13.25
C ASN A 217 -31.51 45.67 -13.83
N LEU A 218 -30.87 44.69 -13.20
CA LEU A 218 -29.68 44.04 -13.74
C LEU A 218 -30.12 42.87 -14.62
N TYR A 219 -29.50 42.77 -15.79
CA TYR A 219 -29.76 41.71 -16.75
C TYR A 219 -28.47 40.90 -17.00
N TYR A 220 -28.42 40.28 -18.19
CA TYR A 220 -27.29 39.55 -18.75
C TYR A 220 -25.94 40.16 -18.37
N THR A 221 -25.06 39.33 -17.82
CA THR A 221 -23.75 39.76 -17.30
C THR A 221 -22.63 38.90 -17.87
N LYS A 222 -21.46 39.50 -18.08
CA LYS A 222 -20.20 38.80 -18.39
C LYS A 222 -19.10 39.31 -17.47
N ILE A 223 -18.23 38.41 -17.02
CA ILE A 223 -17.07 38.69 -16.18
C ILE A 223 -15.84 38.17 -16.91
N THR A 224 -14.88 39.07 -17.08
CA THR A 224 -13.55 38.74 -17.61
C THR A 224 -12.71 38.02 -16.56
N ASN A 225 -11.65 37.32 -16.96
CA ASN A 225 -10.72 36.69 -16.01
C ASN A 225 -10.04 37.69 -15.05
N SER A 226 -9.94 38.97 -15.44
CA SER A 226 -9.43 40.05 -14.58
C SER A 226 -10.50 40.65 -13.65
N GLY A 227 -11.71 40.10 -13.64
CA GLY A 227 -12.83 40.55 -12.81
C GLY A 227 -13.53 41.81 -13.31
N ILE A 228 -13.21 42.33 -14.49
CA ILE A 228 -14.03 43.38 -15.11
C ILE A 228 -15.35 42.76 -15.50
N THR A 229 -16.43 43.36 -15.04
CA THR A 229 -17.80 42.91 -15.21
C THR A 229 -18.53 43.89 -16.13
N TYR A 230 -19.33 43.36 -17.04
CA TYR A 230 -20.30 44.11 -17.82
C TYR A 230 -21.68 43.51 -17.59
N THR A 231 -22.65 44.32 -17.19
CA THR A 231 -24.04 43.93 -16.93
C THR A 231 -24.97 44.82 -17.75
N ASN A 232 -25.86 44.23 -18.53
CA ASN A 232 -26.91 45.00 -19.19
C ASN A 232 -27.89 45.57 -18.18
N THR A 233 -28.38 46.78 -18.45
CA THR A 233 -29.40 47.47 -17.66
C THR A 233 -30.39 48.19 -18.57
N ASN A 234 -31.53 48.61 -18.04
CA ASN A 234 -32.50 49.45 -18.78
C ASN A 234 -31.93 50.82 -19.20
N ALA A 235 -30.80 51.24 -18.63
CA ALA A 235 -30.19 52.55 -18.86
C ALA A 235 -28.90 52.48 -19.72
N GLY A 236 -28.45 51.29 -20.10
CA GLY A 236 -27.20 51.05 -20.82
C GLY A 236 -26.38 49.91 -20.21
N LEU A 237 -25.09 49.87 -20.51
CA LEU A 237 -24.18 48.82 -20.05
C LEU A 237 -23.49 49.25 -18.75
N LEU A 238 -23.76 48.55 -17.65
CA LEU A 238 -23.11 48.77 -16.37
C LEU A 238 -21.76 48.05 -16.35
N ARG A 239 -20.67 48.80 -16.29
CA ARG A 239 -19.33 48.28 -16.00
C ARG A 239 -19.12 48.23 -14.49
N SER A 240 -18.53 47.17 -13.97
CA SER A 240 -18.11 47.07 -12.56
C SER A 240 -16.86 46.19 -12.40
N GLN A 241 -16.34 46.10 -11.18
CA GLN A 241 -15.20 45.25 -10.83
C GLN A 241 -15.62 44.21 -9.79
N PHE A 242 -15.53 42.94 -10.17
CA PHE A 242 -15.62 41.80 -9.28
C PHE A 242 -14.26 41.49 -8.65
N ASN A 243 -14.24 41.27 -7.33
CA ASN A 243 -13.07 40.81 -6.61
C ASN A 243 -13.20 39.30 -6.32
N GLY A 244 -12.47 38.47 -7.07
CA GLY A 244 -12.51 37.01 -6.90
C GLY A 244 -12.03 36.50 -5.54
N THR A 245 -11.31 37.30 -4.75
CA THR A 245 -10.91 36.92 -3.38
C THR A 245 -12.06 37.11 -2.39
N THR A 246 -12.82 38.21 -2.51
CA THR A 246 -13.84 38.58 -1.52
C THR A 246 -15.28 38.31 -1.98
N GLY A 247 -15.51 38.05 -3.27
CA GLY A 247 -16.85 37.94 -3.85
C GLY A 247 -17.59 39.28 -4.02
N MET A 248 -16.93 40.42 -3.74
CA MET A 248 -17.58 41.74 -3.81
C MET A 248 -17.50 42.36 -5.20
N PHE A 249 -18.60 43.00 -5.61
CA PHE A 249 -18.64 43.91 -6.76
C PHE A 249 -18.45 45.37 -6.29
N SER A 250 -17.71 46.15 -7.08
CA SER A 250 -17.35 47.55 -6.80
C SER A 250 -17.20 48.36 -8.09
N ASN A 251 -16.93 49.67 -7.99
CA ASN A 251 -16.60 50.55 -9.12
C ASN A 251 -17.64 50.54 -10.26
N TYR A 252 -18.90 50.73 -9.89
CA TYR A 252 -20.03 50.73 -10.82
C TYR A 252 -20.06 52.00 -11.70
N GLU A 253 -20.05 51.82 -13.02
CA GLU A 253 -20.04 52.91 -14.00
C GLU A 253 -21.00 52.58 -15.16
N LEU A 254 -21.95 53.46 -15.43
CA LEU A 254 -22.91 53.27 -16.52
C LEU A 254 -22.34 53.81 -17.85
N ILE A 255 -22.24 52.94 -18.85
CA ILE A 255 -21.92 53.29 -20.24
C ILE A 255 -23.25 53.45 -20.98
N SER A 256 -23.74 54.69 -21.04
CA SER A 256 -24.98 55.01 -21.75
C SER A 256 -24.81 54.83 -23.27
N GLY A 257 -25.91 54.49 -23.96
CA GLY A 257 -25.90 54.29 -25.41
C GLY A 257 -25.33 52.95 -25.89
N VAL A 258 -24.88 52.09 -24.96
CA VAL A 258 -24.53 50.69 -25.24
C VAL A 258 -25.59 49.79 -24.60
N PHE A 259 -26.37 49.09 -25.43
CA PHE A 259 -27.41 48.17 -24.97
C PHE A 259 -27.65 47.08 -26.02
N SER A 260 -27.89 45.86 -25.56
CA SER A 260 -28.37 44.75 -26.37
C SER A 260 -29.20 43.80 -25.52
N GLN A 261 -29.96 42.89 -26.14
CA GLN A 261 -30.72 41.88 -25.38
C GLN A 261 -29.81 40.71 -24.96
N SER A 262 -28.81 40.41 -25.77
CA SER A 262 -27.75 39.43 -25.52
C SER A 262 -26.42 40.03 -25.98
N PHE A 263 -25.32 39.73 -25.29
CA PHE A 263 -24.00 40.14 -25.75
C PHE A 263 -22.91 39.12 -25.44
N GLU A 264 -21.78 39.26 -26.12
CA GLU A 264 -20.56 38.53 -25.83
C GLU A 264 -19.35 39.43 -25.98
N LEU A 265 -18.29 39.14 -25.21
CA LEU A 265 -17.01 39.82 -25.33
C LEU A 265 -16.13 39.14 -26.39
N SER A 266 -15.31 39.93 -27.08
CA SER A 266 -14.22 39.35 -27.86
C SER A 266 -13.27 38.55 -26.96
N PRO A 267 -12.56 37.53 -27.49
CA PRO A 267 -11.58 36.76 -26.71
C PRO A 267 -10.53 37.59 -25.96
N ASP A 268 -10.13 38.74 -26.52
CA ASP A 268 -9.20 39.68 -25.88
C ASP A 268 -9.88 40.69 -24.93
N ASN A 269 -11.20 40.61 -24.76
CA ASN A 269 -12.07 41.49 -23.98
C ASN A 269 -12.08 42.96 -24.42
N GLN A 270 -11.60 43.29 -25.62
CA GLN A 270 -11.53 44.67 -26.11
C GLN A 270 -12.77 45.11 -26.89
N LYS A 271 -13.61 44.18 -27.38
CA LYS A 271 -14.84 44.48 -28.12
C LYS A 271 -16.04 43.83 -27.43
N LEU A 272 -17.19 44.48 -27.58
CA LEU A 272 -18.49 43.94 -27.19
C LEU A 272 -19.35 43.74 -28.42
N TYR A 273 -19.94 42.56 -28.55
CA TYR A 273 -20.90 42.23 -29.60
C TYR A 273 -22.27 42.10 -28.99
N GLY A 274 -23.23 42.87 -29.46
CA GLY A 274 -24.61 42.81 -29.00
C GLY A 274 -25.56 42.37 -30.10
N GLY A 275 -26.44 41.44 -29.77
CA GLY A 275 -27.55 41.00 -30.62
C GLY A 275 -28.88 41.61 -30.20
N GLY A 276 -29.72 41.87 -31.19
CA GLY A 276 -31.12 42.27 -31.01
C GLY A 276 -31.91 42.21 -32.32
N PRO A 277 -33.15 42.71 -32.31
CA PRO A 277 -33.99 42.81 -33.50
C PRO A 277 -33.34 43.69 -34.59
N ASN A 278 -33.03 43.09 -35.74
CA ASN A 278 -32.33 43.66 -36.89
C ASN A 278 -30.97 44.32 -36.56
N GLN A 279 -30.36 43.92 -35.44
CA GLN A 279 -29.14 44.55 -34.93
C GLN A 279 -28.14 43.48 -34.51
N LEU A 280 -26.97 43.49 -35.15
CA LEU A 280 -25.76 42.85 -34.68
C LEU A 280 -24.68 43.92 -34.64
N THR A 281 -24.44 44.46 -33.45
CA THR A 281 -23.64 45.66 -33.25
C THR A 281 -22.36 45.31 -32.51
N GLN A 282 -21.23 45.86 -32.95
CA GLN A 282 -19.95 45.82 -32.26
C GLN A 282 -19.65 47.19 -31.65
N TRP A 283 -19.15 47.20 -30.41
CA TRP A 283 -18.59 48.39 -29.75
C TRP A 283 -17.14 48.13 -29.33
N ASP A 284 -16.33 49.19 -29.30
CA ASP A 284 -14.93 49.18 -28.88
C ASP A 284 -14.79 49.55 -27.39
N LEU A 285 -14.60 48.54 -26.55
CA LEU A 285 -14.39 48.72 -25.11
C LEU A 285 -12.98 49.22 -24.77
N SER A 286 -12.01 49.09 -25.67
CA SER A 286 -10.63 49.56 -25.45
C SER A 286 -10.53 51.10 -25.33
N LEU A 287 -11.57 51.81 -25.74
CA LEU A 287 -11.68 53.27 -25.61
C LEU A 287 -11.99 53.74 -24.18
N TYR A 288 -12.27 52.81 -23.25
CA TYR A 288 -12.41 53.13 -21.82
C TYR A 288 -11.13 53.82 -21.28
N PRO A 289 -11.24 54.92 -20.50
CA PRO A 289 -12.44 55.43 -19.82
C PRO A 289 -13.29 56.45 -20.61
N ASN A 290 -13.06 56.66 -21.91
CA ASN A 290 -13.85 57.60 -22.71
C ASN A 290 -15.22 57.01 -23.10
N ILE A 291 -16.19 57.07 -22.17
CA ILE A 291 -17.54 56.50 -22.32
C ILE A 291 -18.26 56.98 -23.60
N PRO A 292 -18.30 58.28 -23.94
CA PRO A 292 -18.92 58.73 -25.18
C PRO A 292 -18.27 58.12 -26.43
N ALA A 293 -16.95 57.91 -26.44
CA ALA A 293 -16.26 57.29 -27.56
C ALA A 293 -16.60 55.81 -27.71
N ILE A 294 -16.81 55.07 -26.61
CA ILE A 294 -17.31 53.68 -26.66
C ILE A 294 -18.67 53.64 -27.34
N ALA A 295 -19.63 54.47 -26.91
CA ALA A 295 -20.98 54.49 -27.51
C ALA A 295 -20.93 54.88 -29.00
N ALA A 296 -20.11 55.87 -29.36
CA ALA A 296 -19.93 56.33 -30.74
C ALA A 296 -19.20 55.31 -31.65
N SER A 297 -18.52 54.32 -31.08
CA SER A 297 -17.80 53.28 -31.84
C SER A 297 -18.70 52.19 -32.41
N ALA A 298 -20.03 52.28 -32.21
CA ALA A 298 -21.00 51.29 -32.67
C ALA A 298 -20.89 51.02 -34.18
N VAL A 299 -20.68 49.76 -34.56
CA VAL A 299 -20.68 49.31 -35.96
C VAL A 299 -21.66 48.15 -36.14
N SER A 300 -22.58 48.28 -37.10
CA SER A 300 -23.45 47.17 -37.51
C SER A 300 -22.69 46.18 -38.39
N LEU A 301 -22.75 44.89 -38.05
CA LEU A 301 -22.08 43.81 -38.78
C LEU A 301 -23.04 43.01 -39.66
N ALA A 302 -24.30 42.90 -39.26
CA ALA A 302 -25.31 42.22 -40.06
C ALA A 302 -25.73 43.10 -41.25
N PRO A 303 -25.96 42.49 -42.43
CA PRO A 303 -26.53 43.20 -43.57
C PRO A 303 -27.96 43.63 -43.29
N ALA A 304 -28.38 44.72 -43.94
CA ALA A 304 -29.78 45.15 -43.90
C ALA A 304 -30.69 44.09 -44.53
N SER A 305 -31.84 43.84 -43.90
CA SER A 305 -32.81 42.85 -44.36
C SER A 305 -34.24 43.42 -44.32
N PRO A 306 -35.08 43.11 -45.32
CA PRO A 306 -36.50 43.43 -45.28
C PRO A 306 -37.29 42.51 -44.33
N SER A 307 -36.73 41.35 -43.98
CA SER A 307 -37.31 40.41 -43.02
C SER A 307 -36.75 40.65 -41.62
N LEU A 308 -37.57 40.42 -40.59
CA LEU A 308 -37.13 40.54 -39.20
C LEU A 308 -36.11 39.45 -38.88
N TYR A 309 -34.87 39.86 -38.64
CA TYR A 309 -33.84 39.04 -38.03
C TYR A 309 -33.75 39.34 -36.54
N VAL A 310 -33.64 38.31 -35.70
CA VAL A 310 -33.31 38.49 -34.28
C VAL A 310 -32.02 37.76 -34.00
N PHE A 311 -30.99 38.50 -33.60
CA PHE A 311 -29.69 37.97 -33.20
C PHE A 311 -29.67 37.80 -31.68
N THR A 312 -29.35 36.61 -31.19
CA THR A 312 -29.35 36.32 -29.75
C THR A 312 -28.35 35.23 -29.38
N ASN A 313 -28.16 35.04 -28.08
CA ASN A 313 -27.30 34.04 -27.43
C ASN A 313 -25.90 33.97 -28.05
N LEU A 314 -25.22 35.12 -28.08
CA LEU A 314 -23.85 35.20 -28.54
C LEU A 314 -22.94 34.45 -27.55
N ARG A 315 -22.06 33.59 -28.07
CA ARG A 315 -21.19 32.75 -27.27
C ARG A 315 -19.84 32.53 -27.97
N THR A 316 -18.76 32.71 -27.23
CA THR A 316 -17.41 32.40 -27.73
C THR A 316 -17.16 30.88 -27.73
N GLY A 317 -16.76 30.35 -28.89
CA GLY A 317 -16.34 28.98 -29.13
C GLY A 317 -14.94 28.65 -28.59
N PRO A 318 -14.62 27.36 -28.36
CA PRO A 318 -13.25 26.92 -28.06
C PRO A 318 -12.22 27.31 -29.13
N ASP A 319 -12.66 27.52 -30.37
CA ASP A 319 -11.87 27.99 -31.51
C ASP A 319 -11.60 29.51 -31.50
N GLY A 320 -12.05 30.22 -30.47
CA GLY A 320 -11.89 31.67 -30.32
C GLY A 320 -12.82 32.51 -31.19
N LYS A 321 -13.79 31.90 -31.89
CA LYS A 321 -14.79 32.61 -32.70
C LYS A 321 -16.05 32.88 -31.88
N ILE A 322 -16.89 33.82 -32.29
CA ILE A 322 -18.19 34.05 -31.64
C ILE A 322 -19.29 33.43 -32.50
N TYR A 323 -20.06 32.52 -31.93
CA TYR A 323 -21.24 31.91 -32.52
C TYR A 323 -22.48 32.58 -31.97
N LEU A 324 -23.54 32.66 -32.77
CA LEU A 324 -24.78 33.31 -32.38
C LEU A 324 -25.98 32.71 -33.09
N MET A 325 -27.13 32.78 -32.44
CA MET A 325 -28.39 32.36 -33.04
C MET A 325 -29.01 33.51 -33.82
N ARG A 326 -29.45 33.22 -35.04
CA ARG A 326 -30.29 34.12 -35.84
C ARG A 326 -31.64 33.48 -36.09
N LEU A 327 -32.70 34.15 -35.64
CA LEU A 327 -34.07 33.84 -36.02
C LEU A 327 -34.46 34.64 -37.25
N LEU A 328 -35.14 33.99 -38.18
CA LEU A 328 -35.80 34.61 -39.32
C LEU A 328 -37.30 34.36 -39.23
N THR A 329 -38.07 35.44 -39.03
CA THR A 329 -39.53 35.36 -39.04
C THR A 329 -40.06 35.53 -40.46
N LEU A 330 -40.66 34.46 -40.99
CA LEU A 330 -41.39 34.44 -42.25
C LEU A 330 -42.89 34.54 -41.99
N THR A 331 -43.68 34.77 -43.04
CA THR A 331 -45.13 34.92 -42.94
C THR A 331 -45.85 33.68 -42.38
N SER A 332 -45.25 32.50 -42.50
CA SER A 332 -45.84 31.21 -42.12
C SER A 332 -44.93 30.31 -41.28
N SER A 333 -43.71 30.74 -40.97
CA SER A 333 -42.72 29.93 -40.24
C SER A 333 -41.68 30.80 -39.55
N VAL A 334 -40.98 30.21 -38.58
CA VAL A 334 -39.75 30.78 -38.00
C VAL A 334 -38.63 29.80 -38.33
N GLU A 335 -37.56 30.31 -38.92
CA GLU A 335 -36.35 29.56 -39.23
C GLU A 335 -35.22 29.98 -38.29
N PHE A 336 -34.38 29.02 -37.92
CA PHE A 336 -33.29 29.24 -36.99
C PHE A 336 -31.95 28.85 -37.60
N TYR A 337 -30.97 29.72 -37.42
CA TYR A 337 -29.62 29.56 -37.95
C TYR A 337 -28.58 29.81 -36.88
N ILE A 338 -27.40 29.22 -37.08
CA ILE A 338 -26.21 29.57 -36.32
C ILE A 338 -25.29 30.31 -37.27
N ASP A 339 -25.06 31.57 -36.94
CA ASP A 339 -24.11 32.43 -37.60
C ASP A 339 -22.80 32.49 -36.79
N ARG A 340 -21.76 33.10 -37.35
CA ARG A 340 -20.46 33.21 -36.70
C ARG A 340 -19.75 34.52 -37.03
N ILE A 341 -18.93 35.00 -36.10
CA ILE A 341 -17.94 36.06 -36.32
C ILE A 341 -16.56 35.40 -36.32
N ASP A 342 -15.86 35.47 -37.46
CA ASP A 342 -14.63 34.72 -37.70
C ASP A 342 -13.38 35.30 -37.04
N GLN A 343 -13.32 36.62 -36.86
CA GLN A 343 -12.19 37.34 -36.27
C GLN A 343 -12.66 38.33 -35.19
N PRO A 344 -13.15 37.85 -34.04
CA PRO A 344 -13.86 38.68 -33.08
C PRO A 344 -13.01 39.79 -32.41
N ASN A 345 -11.69 39.77 -32.54
CA ASN A 345 -10.82 40.86 -32.04
C ASN A 345 -10.67 42.01 -33.06
N VAL A 346 -11.07 41.80 -34.33
CA VAL A 346 -10.94 42.80 -35.40
C VAL A 346 -12.15 43.74 -35.40
N ALA A 347 -11.90 45.03 -35.62
CA ALA A 347 -12.95 46.05 -35.63
C ALA A 347 -13.76 46.06 -36.95
N GLY A 348 -15.04 46.38 -36.82
CA GLY A 348 -15.99 46.58 -37.90
C GLY A 348 -16.15 45.35 -38.82
N PRO A 349 -16.43 45.55 -40.11
CA PRO A 349 -16.63 44.45 -41.06
C PRO A 349 -15.45 43.47 -41.17
N GLY A 350 -14.24 43.89 -40.79
CA GLY A 350 -13.06 43.03 -40.71
C GLY A 350 -13.21 41.89 -39.70
N ALA A 351 -14.14 41.98 -38.75
CA ALA A 351 -14.50 40.90 -37.83
C ALA A 351 -15.02 39.64 -38.57
N GLY A 352 -15.43 39.76 -39.84
CA GLY A 352 -15.83 38.63 -40.67
C GLY A 352 -17.11 37.96 -40.17
N TYR A 353 -18.22 38.71 -40.13
CA TYR A 353 -19.54 38.11 -39.91
C TYR A 353 -19.90 37.17 -41.06
N ASN A 354 -20.22 35.93 -40.71
CA ASN A 354 -20.52 34.84 -41.61
C ASN A 354 -21.92 34.30 -41.28
N SER A 355 -22.88 34.64 -42.14
CA SER A 355 -24.25 34.16 -42.05
C SER A 355 -24.35 32.71 -42.52
N LEU A 356 -25.13 31.87 -41.83
CA LEU A 356 -25.46 30.49 -42.21
C LEU A 356 -24.32 29.47 -42.08
N VAL A 357 -23.56 29.52 -40.97
CA VAL A 357 -22.58 28.47 -40.69
C VAL A 357 -23.27 27.11 -40.50
N PHE A 358 -24.39 27.08 -39.76
CA PHE A 358 -25.22 25.88 -39.64
C PHE A 358 -26.70 26.21 -39.85
N ASN A 359 -27.38 25.37 -40.63
CA ASN A 359 -28.83 25.42 -40.84
C ASN A 359 -29.51 24.37 -39.95
N MET A 360 -30.42 24.80 -39.07
CA MET A 360 -31.06 23.91 -38.12
C MET A 360 -32.29 23.24 -38.74
N VAL A 361 -32.15 21.95 -39.07
CA VAL A 361 -33.10 21.19 -39.92
C VAL A 361 -34.41 20.82 -39.20
N GLN A 362 -34.43 20.86 -37.86
CA GLN A 362 -35.64 20.63 -37.05
C GLN A 362 -36.07 21.95 -36.39
N ASN A 363 -37.02 22.66 -37.01
CA ASN A 363 -37.56 23.92 -36.48
C ASN A 363 -38.33 23.67 -35.16
N GLY A 364 -37.63 23.76 -34.04
CA GLY A 364 -38.19 23.90 -32.70
C GLY A 364 -37.78 25.23 -32.09
N SER A 365 -38.55 25.74 -31.13
CA SER A 365 -38.20 26.92 -30.36
C SER A 365 -36.84 26.70 -29.69
N SER A 366 -35.76 27.32 -30.19
CA SER A 366 -34.44 27.23 -29.60
C SER A 366 -33.81 28.62 -29.60
N LEU A 367 -33.46 29.11 -28.41
CA LEU A 367 -32.92 30.46 -28.20
C LEU A 367 -31.62 30.44 -27.40
N SER A 368 -31.00 29.27 -27.19
CA SER A 368 -29.75 29.11 -26.45
C SER A 368 -28.76 28.19 -27.15
N LEU A 369 -27.48 28.56 -27.14
CA LEU A 369 -26.32 27.74 -27.49
C LEU A 369 -25.70 27.07 -26.24
N GLY A 370 -26.33 27.22 -25.08
CA GLY A 370 -25.89 26.70 -23.78
C GLY A 370 -24.87 27.57 -23.05
N ALA A 371 -24.71 27.32 -21.75
CA ALA A 371 -23.81 28.07 -20.88
C ALA A 371 -22.34 27.69 -21.09
N LYS A 372 -21.46 28.68 -20.97
CA LYS A 372 -20.00 28.50 -20.99
C LYS A 372 -19.53 27.79 -19.72
N PHE A 373 -18.82 26.68 -19.87
CA PHE A 373 -18.14 26.03 -18.74
C PHE A 373 -16.97 26.88 -18.27
N ILE A 374 -16.84 27.08 -16.95
CA ILE A 374 -15.66 27.73 -16.34
C ILE A 374 -14.76 26.65 -15.76
N ASN A 375 -13.51 26.62 -16.23
CA ASN A 375 -12.50 25.74 -15.67
C ASN A 375 -11.98 26.32 -14.34
N VAL A 376 -11.97 25.48 -13.30
CA VAL A 376 -11.54 25.85 -11.94
C VAL A 376 -10.17 25.25 -11.67
N ARG A 377 -9.20 25.46 -12.56
CA ARG A 377 -7.82 25.02 -12.32
C ARG A 377 -6.82 25.99 -12.94
N PRO A 378 -5.74 26.38 -12.24
CA PRO A 378 -4.50 26.65 -12.93
C PRO A 378 -3.96 25.33 -13.51
N VAL A 379 -3.31 25.47 -14.67
CA VAL A 379 -2.68 24.40 -15.45
C VAL A 379 -1.94 23.43 -14.55
N ASP A 380 -2.31 22.17 -14.74
CA ASP A 380 -1.59 20.97 -14.34
C ASP A 380 -0.08 21.17 -14.52
N THR A 381 0.62 21.41 -13.42
CA THR A 381 2.07 21.23 -13.41
C THR A 381 2.31 19.79 -12.98
N LEU A 382 2.26 18.90 -13.97
CA LEU A 382 3.05 17.67 -14.03
C LEU A 382 4.55 18.04 -13.98
N VAL A 383 4.99 18.66 -12.90
CA VAL A 383 6.40 18.83 -12.59
C VAL A 383 6.68 17.79 -11.53
N ASN A 384 7.18 16.65 -12.01
CA ASN A 384 7.65 15.50 -11.26
C ASN A 384 6.56 14.60 -10.66
N LYS A 385 5.95 13.75 -11.50
CA LYS A 385 5.58 12.39 -11.08
C LYS A 385 6.87 11.67 -10.67
N VAL A 386 7.26 11.75 -9.41
CA VAL A 386 8.22 10.79 -8.87
C VAL A 386 7.39 9.62 -8.39
N ALA A 387 7.03 8.71 -9.29
CA ALA A 387 6.47 7.44 -8.84
C ALA A 387 7.48 6.78 -7.90
N LEU A 388 7.22 6.84 -6.59
CA LEU A 388 8.01 6.09 -5.62
C LEU A 388 7.45 4.67 -5.61
N ASP A 389 8.09 3.81 -6.41
CA ASP A 389 7.84 2.38 -6.39
C ASP A 389 8.37 1.82 -5.06
N THR A 390 7.46 1.43 -4.17
CA THR A 390 7.82 0.87 -2.86
C THR A 390 7.40 -0.58 -2.81
N VAL A 391 8.38 -1.49 -2.95
CA VAL A 391 8.17 -2.93 -2.78
C VAL A 391 8.52 -3.33 -1.36
N LEU A 392 7.60 -4.00 -0.66
CA LEU A 392 7.76 -4.46 0.72
C LEU A 392 7.74 -5.99 0.81
N CYS A 393 8.61 -6.53 1.65
CA CYS A 393 8.81 -7.98 1.81
C CYS A 393 7.90 -8.66 2.83
N LYS A 394 7.00 -7.90 3.47
CA LYS A 394 6.00 -8.41 4.42
C LYS A 394 4.79 -7.48 4.46
N GLU A 395 3.63 -8.04 4.73
CA GLU A 395 2.43 -7.25 5.05
C GLU A 395 2.65 -6.45 6.34
N GLY A 396 2.19 -5.20 6.34
CA GLY A 396 2.33 -4.29 7.47
C GLY A 396 2.06 -2.85 7.08
N PRO A 397 1.80 -1.97 8.06
CA PRO A 397 1.51 -0.57 7.80
C PRO A 397 2.74 0.13 7.22
N LEU A 398 2.61 0.62 5.99
CA LEU A 398 3.56 1.53 5.36
C LEU A 398 3.03 2.95 5.50
N THR A 399 3.84 3.86 6.04
CA THR A 399 3.52 5.28 6.01
C THR A 399 4.01 5.89 4.71
N LEU A 400 3.08 6.26 3.83
CA LEU A 400 3.34 7.09 2.67
C LEU A 400 3.24 8.56 3.09
N ALA A 401 4.12 9.42 2.59
CA ALA A 401 4.11 10.85 2.93
C ALA A 401 4.32 11.70 1.69
N SER A 402 3.59 12.82 1.59
CA SER A 402 3.85 13.80 0.53
C SER A 402 5.23 14.47 0.75
N PRO A 403 6.04 14.63 -0.31
CA PRO A 403 7.31 15.35 -0.24
C PRO A 403 7.12 16.87 -0.09
N HIS A 404 5.90 17.40 -0.27
CA HIS A 404 5.61 18.82 -0.18
C HIS A 404 5.14 19.19 1.23
N THR A 405 6.04 19.58 2.12
CA THR A 405 5.72 19.93 3.51
C THR A 405 4.98 21.27 3.62
N GLY A 406 4.11 21.42 4.63
CA GLY A 406 3.45 22.69 4.96
C GLY A 406 2.33 23.10 4.00
N THR A 407 1.81 22.16 3.21
CA THR A 407 0.68 22.35 2.30
C THR A 407 -0.61 21.70 2.84
N GLY A 408 -1.74 21.91 2.17
CA GLY A 408 -2.90 21.03 2.35
C GLY A 408 -2.70 19.70 1.62
N TYR A 409 -3.39 18.63 2.05
CA TYR A 409 -3.27 17.30 1.45
C TYR A 409 -4.63 16.66 1.21
N ARG A 410 -4.73 15.87 0.14
CA ARG A 410 -5.83 14.92 -0.07
C ARG A 410 -5.29 13.65 -0.69
N TRP A 411 -5.43 12.55 0.03
CA TRP A 411 -5.06 11.22 -0.44
C TRP A 411 -6.19 10.56 -1.21
N SER A 412 -5.85 9.53 -1.99
CA SER A 412 -6.80 8.71 -2.75
C SER A 412 -7.85 8.00 -1.87
N ASP A 413 -7.57 7.82 -0.57
CA ASP A 413 -8.51 7.28 0.42
C ASP A 413 -9.37 8.36 1.11
N GLY A 414 -9.19 9.63 0.73
CA GLY A 414 -9.88 10.78 1.31
C GLY A 414 -9.21 11.40 2.54
N SER A 415 -8.13 10.82 3.07
CA SER A 415 -7.42 11.38 4.21
C SER A 415 -6.72 12.71 3.88
N GLN A 416 -6.56 13.57 4.88
CA GLN A 416 -6.06 14.96 4.70
C GLN A 416 -4.72 15.24 5.41
N GLY A 417 -4.13 14.22 6.06
CA GLY A 417 -2.81 14.36 6.69
C GLY A 417 -1.70 14.43 5.64
N GLN A 418 -0.52 14.94 6.04
CA GLN A 418 0.68 14.89 5.19
C GLN A 418 1.05 13.45 4.79
N SER A 419 0.68 12.49 5.65
CA SER A 419 0.96 11.08 5.48
C SER A 419 -0.29 10.22 5.66
N VAL A 420 -0.28 9.05 5.04
CA VAL A 420 -1.30 8.00 5.18
C VAL A 420 -0.63 6.66 5.51
N SER A 421 -1.29 5.84 6.32
CA SER A 421 -0.86 4.47 6.59
C SER A 421 -1.61 3.50 5.68
N VAL A 422 -0.90 2.67 4.92
CA VAL A 422 -1.48 1.70 4.00
C VAL A 422 -1.07 0.28 4.37
N GLU A 423 -1.98 -0.68 4.25
CA GLU A 423 -1.78 -2.07 4.65
C GLU A 423 -1.94 -3.07 3.47
N GLN A 424 -2.37 -2.59 2.30
CA GLN A 424 -2.65 -3.41 1.12
C GLN A 424 -1.87 -2.92 -0.10
N GLY A 425 -1.57 -3.85 -1.02
CA GLY A 425 -0.92 -3.50 -2.28
C GLY A 425 -1.88 -2.70 -3.15
N GLY A 426 -1.35 -1.72 -3.89
CA GLY A 426 -2.18 -0.83 -4.68
C GLY A 426 -1.42 0.39 -5.19
N THR A 427 -2.10 1.21 -5.98
CA THR A 427 -1.61 2.54 -6.34
C THR A 427 -2.33 3.56 -5.48
N TYR A 428 -1.56 4.35 -4.74
CA TYR A 428 -2.02 5.46 -3.92
C TYR A 428 -1.55 6.76 -4.56
N TYR A 429 -2.26 7.86 -4.33
CA TYR A 429 -1.80 9.18 -4.76
C TYR A 429 -2.21 10.26 -3.77
N VAL A 430 -1.43 11.34 -3.74
CA VAL A 430 -1.68 12.50 -2.90
C VAL A 430 -1.66 13.76 -3.74
N TYR A 431 -2.67 14.61 -3.53
CA TYR A 431 -2.67 15.98 -3.99
C TYR A 431 -2.10 16.86 -2.88
N SER A 432 -1.07 17.65 -3.21
CA SER A 432 -0.44 18.60 -2.29
C SER A 432 -0.68 20.03 -2.76
N TYR A 433 -1.06 20.86 -1.81
CA TYR A 433 -1.77 22.10 -2.06
C TYR A 433 -1.05 23.32 -1.49
N THR A 434 -0.31 24.03 -2.34
CA THR A 434 0.44 25.22 -1.90
C THR A 434 -0.41 26.48 -1.79
N ALA A 435 0.09 27.43 -1.01
CA ALA A 435 -0.52 28.75 -0.81
C ALA A 435 -0.53 29.62 -2.07
N ASP A 436 0.34 29.36 -3.06
CA ASP A 436 0.38 30.02 -4.37
C ASP A 436 -0.49 29.32 -5.44
N CYS A 437 -1.52 28.59 -4.98
CA CYS A 437 -2.50 27.86 -5.80
C CYS A 437 -1.93 26.74 -6.70
N LYS A 438 -0.68 26.30 -6.54
CA LYS A 438 -0.15 25.14 -7.30
C LYS A 438 -0.60 23.84 -6.67
N ILE A 439 -0.86 22.86 -7.52
CA ILE A 439 -1.20 21.49 -7.13
C ILE A 439 -0.05 20.60 -7.57
N TYR A 440 0.55 19.89 -6.62
CA TYR A 440 1.48 18.79 -6.92
C TYR A 440 0.74 17.48 -6.73
N VAL A 441 0.92 16.56 -7.66
CA VAL A 441 0.38 15.20 -7.55
C VAL A 441 1.53 14.24 -7.46
N ASP A 442 1.50 13.39 -6.44
CA ASP A 442 2.44 12.28 -6.31
C ASP A 442 1.69 10.95 -6.29
N SER A 443 2.32 9.89 -6.78
CA SER A 443 1.76 8.54 -6.84
C SER A 443 2.72 7.51 -6.27
N PHE A 444 2.21 6.59 -5.47
CA PHE A 444 2.95 5.53 -4.81
C PHE A 444 2.41 4.18 -5.29
N LYS A 445 3.29 3.33 -5.83
CA LYS A 445 2.93 1.96 -6.14
C LYS A 445 3.44 1.06 -5.03
N VAL A 446 2.52 0.52 -4.23
CA VAL A 446 2.81 -0.37 -3.12
C VAL A 446 2.59 -1.80 -3.58
N ALA A 447 3.65 -2.60 -3.55
CA ALA A 447 3.57 -4.04 -3.84
C ALA A 447 4.11 -4.83 -2.66
N TYR A 448 3.34 -5.79 -2.19
CA TYR A 448 3.78 -6.76 -1.19
C TYR A 448 4.28 -8.02 -1.88
N ALA A 449 5.45 -8.49 -1.49
CA ALA A 449 6.07 -9.72 -1.99
C ALA A 449 6.44 -10.62 -0.81
N PRO A 450 5.45 -11.29 -0.17
CA PRO A 450 5.72 -12.13 0.99
C PRO A 450 6.59 -13.32 0.56
N LEU A 451 7.71 -13.51 1.26
CA LEU A 451 8.60 -14.65 1.09
C LEU A 451 8.75 -15.35 2.44
N SER A 452 8.10 -16.50 2.60
CA SER A 452 8.18 -17.33 3.79
C SER A 452 8.85 -18.65 3.40
N LEU A 453 9.98 -18.95 4.04
CA LEU A 453 10.82 -20.12 3.80
C LEU A 453 10.94 -20.91 5.11
N ASP A 454 10.79 -22.23 5.02
CA ASP A 454 10.97 -23.19 6.11
C ASP A 454 11.61 -24.46 5.51
N LEU A 455 12.86 -24.75 5.91
CA LEU A 455 13.64 -25.94 5.54
C LEU A 455 13.30 -27.15 6.43
N GLY A 456 12.44 -26.97 7.43
CA GLY A 456 12.02 -27.99 8.37
C GLY A 456 12.93 -28.12 9.60
N ASN A 457 12.71 -29.18 10.37
CA ASN A 457 13.40 -29.42 11.64
C ASN A 457 14.80 -30.05 11.45
N ASP A 458 15.67 -29.84 12.45
CA ASP A 458 16.96 -30.53 12.58
C ASP A 458 16.82 -32.05 12.42
N THR A 459 17.71 -32.66 11.63
CA THR A 459 17.56 -34.04 11.16
C THR A 459 18.81 -34.89 11.44
N VAL A 460 18.61 -36.12 11.93
CA VAL A 460 19.68 -37.10 12.18
C VAL A 460 19.69 -38.16 11.09
N LEU A 461 20.81 -38.32 10.39
CA LEU A 461 21.02 -39.30 9.33
C LEU A 461 21.92 -40.45 9.77
N CYS A 462 21.81 -41.58 9.09
CA CYS A 462 22.74 -42.68 9.26
C CYS A 462 23.86 -42.58 8.22
N ALA A 463 25.09 -42.95 8.60
CA ALA A 463 26.23 -42.89 7.68
C ALA A 463 25.94 -43.65 6.37
N GLY A 464 26.18 -43.00 5.23
CA GLY A 464 25.91 -43.54 3.89
C GLY A 464 24.52 -43.21 3.34
N THR A 465 23.64 -42.58 4.12
CA THR A 465 22.35 -42.03 3.63
C THR A 465 22.45 -40.54 3.37
N SER A 466 21.56 -40.00 2.53
CA SER A 466 21.46 -38.58 2.20
C SER A 466 20.03 -38.07 2.38
N TYR A 467 19.89 -36.75 2.53
CA TYR A 467 18.63 -36.03 2.67
C TYR A 467 18.57 -34.86 1.69
N THR A 468 17.47 -34.71 0.95
CA THR A 468 17.30 -33.61 0.00
C THR A 468 16.56 -32.47 0.68
N LEU A 469 17.24 -31.34 0.83
CA LEU A 469 16.69 -30.07 1.27
C LEU A 469 16.00 -29.41 0.08
N ASP A 470 14.73 -29.05 0.21
CA ASP A 470 13.96 -28.39 -0.84
C ASP A 470 13.55 -26.98 -0.41
N ALA A 471 14.11 -25.98 -1.08
CA ALA A 471 13.83 -24.57 -0.83
C ALA A 471 12.87 -23.98 -1.88
N THR A 472 12.21 -24.81 -2.69
CA THR A 472 11.34 -24.36 -3.78
C THR A 472 10.16 -23.56 -3.23
N LEU A 473 10.06 -22.30 -3.67
CA LEU A 473 9.00 -21.37 -3.30
C LEU A 473 8.37 -20.75 -4.56
N PRO A 474 7.03 -20.60 -4.62
CA PRO A 474 6.37 -19.88 -5.69
C PRO A 474 6.91 -18.43 -5.81
N GLY A 475 7.33 -18.05 -7.02
CA GLY A 475 7.83 -16.70 -7.31
C GLY A 475 9.30 -16.44 -6.94
N ALA A 476 10.01 -17.41 -6.37
CA ALA A 476 11.46 -17.29 -6.18
C ALA A 476 12.19 -17.31 -7.53
N THR A 477 13.19 -16.43 -7.67
CA THR A 477 14.02 -16.28 -8.88
C THR A 477 15.50 -16.59 -8.62
N SER A 478 15.90 -16.79 -7.36
CA SER A 478 17.30 -17.02 -6.98
C SER A 478 17.41 -17.82 -5.68
N TYR A 479 18.46 -18.64 -5.58
CA TYR A 479 18.83 -19.45 -4.42
C TYR A 479 20.34 -19.33 -4.21
N LEU A 480 20.78 -19.29 -2.95
CA LEU A 480 22.19 -19.34 -2.58
C LEU A 480 22.35 -20.17 -1.31
N TRP A 481 22.95 -21.35 -1.44
CA TRP A 481 23.27 -22.23 -0.31
C TRP A 481 24.61 -21.88 0.32
N GLN A 482 24.86 -22.42 1.51
CA GLN A 482 26.11 -22.22 2.26
C GLN A 482 27.37 -22.67 1.51
N ASP A 483 27.24 -23.59 0.55
CA ASP A 483 28.34 -24.10 -0.28
C ASP A 483 28.54 -23.31 -1.59
N GLY A 484 27.74 -22.26 -1.80
CA GLY A 484 27.75 -21.42 -3.00
C GLY A 484 26.90 -21.94 -4.15
N SER A 485 26.23 -23.09 -4.00
CA SER A 485 25.32 -23.60 -5.03
C SER A 485 24.04 -22.78 -5.13
N THR A 486 23.40 -22.79 -6.31
CA THR A 486 22.24 -21.96 -6.64
C THR A 486 21.00 -22.75 -7.08
N GLY A 487 20.98 -24.06 -6.83
CA GLY A 487 19.82 -24.90 -7.11
C GLY A 487 18.70 -24.68 -6.09
N ALA A 488 17.45 -24.95 -6.48
CA ALA A 488 16.31 -24.90 -5.55
C ALA A 488 16.37 -26.03 -4.50
N GLN A 489 17.15 -27.08 -4.76
CA GLN A 489 17.36 -28.21 -3.86
C GLN A 489 18.84 -28.44 -3.60
N LEU A 490 19.18 -28.96 -2.42
CA LEU A 490 20.53 -29.36 -2.04
C LEU A 490 20.49 -30.73 -1.34
N THR A 491 21.38 -31.64 -1.75
CA THR A 491 21.55 -32.94 -1.09
C THR A 491 22.56 -32.83 0.05
N ALA A 492 22.13 -33.14 1.27
CA ALA A 492 22.94 -33.16 2.48
C ALA A 492 23.26 -34.60 2.90
N ASP A 493 24.55 -34.90 3.07
CA ASP A 493 25.07 -36.22 3.45
C ASP A 493 26.18 -36.17 4.53
N LYS A 494 26.50 -34.97 5.02
CA LYS A 494 27.57 -34.70 5.99
C LYS A 494 27.06 -33.94 7.20
N ASN A 495 27.74 -34.12 8.33
CA ASN A 495 27.55 -33.31 9.53
C ASN A 495 27.73 -31.82 9.22
N GLY A 496 26.77 -31.00 9.63
CA GLY A 496 26.92 -29.55 9.54
C GLY A 496 25.63 -28.76 9.60
N LYS A 497 25.80 -27.45 9.58
CA LYS A 497 24.73 -26.46 9.46
C LYS A 497 24.51 -26.15 7.97
N TYR A 498 23.30 -26.37 7.50
CA TYR A 498 22.89 -26.05 6.14
C TYR A 498 21.95 -24.84 6.19
N PHE A 499 22.13 -23.91 5.25
CA PHE A 499 21.28 -22.73 5.17
C PHE A 499 21.20 -22.26 3.73
N VAL A 500 20.07 -21.69 3.37
CA VAL A 500 19.82 -21.14 2.03
C VAL A 500 19.24 -19.75 2.16
N THR A 501 19.69 -18.86 1.28
CA THR A 501 19.02 -17.59 1.01
C THR A 501 18.25 -17.69 -0.29
N VAL A 502 16.94 -17.48 -0.22
CA VAL A 502 16.04 -17.48 -1.39
C VAL A 502 15.62 -16.05 -1.68
N GLY A 503 15.53 -15.67 -2.95
CA GLY A 503 15.06 -14.35 -3.34
C GLY A 503 14.24 -14.32 -4.62
N ASN A 504 13.39 -13.31 -4.76
CA ASN A 504 12.50 -13.08 -5.92
C ASN A 504 12.84 -11.81 -6.72
N GLY A 505 14.06 -11.30 -6.56
CA GLY A 505 14.54 -10.04 -7.16
C GLY A 505 14.32 -8.80 -6.30
N TYR A 506 13.35 -8.83 -5.37
CA TYR A 506 13.06 -7.69 -4.48
C TYR A 506 13.27 -8.03 -2.99
N CYS A 507 12.99 -9.27 -2.61
CA CYS A 507 12.98 -9.73 -1.23
C CYS A 507 13.83 -10.99 -1.07
N PHE A 508 14.37 -11.16 0.13
CA PHE A 508 15.17 -12.32 0.50
C PHE A 508 14.65 -12.93 1.81
N ALA A 509 14.63 -14.26 1.86
CA ALA A 509 14.33 -15.05 3.04
C ALA A 509 15.47 -16.03 3.26
N SER A 510 15.70 -16.44 4.50
CA SER A 510 16.70 -17.44 4.82
C SER A 510 16.22 -18.32 5.93
N ASP A 511 16.60 -19.59 5.84
CA ASP A 511 16.35 -20.56 6.89
C ASP A 511 17.54 -21.51 7.04
N THR A 512 17.57 -22.23 8.15
CA THR A 512 18.68 -23.06 8.59
C THR A 512 18.17 -24.37 9.16
N LEU A 513 18.86 -25.48 8.85
CA LEU A 513 18.77 -26.69 9.66
C LEU A 513 20.16 -27.29 9.94
N ASN A 514 20.24 -28.07 11.01
CA ASN A 514 21.40 -28.88 11.33
C ASN A 514 21.18 -30.35 10.92
N ILE A 515 22.19 -30.93 10.27
CA ILE A 515 22.25 -32.35 9.95
C ILE A 515 23.31 -33.03 10.82
N GLU A 516 22.90 -34.08 11.54
CA GLU A 516 23.78 -34.95 12.32
C GLU A 516 23.79 -36.38 11.74
N VAL A 517 24.86 -36.75 11.05
CA VAL A 517 25.20 -38.08 10.58
C VAL A 517 25.86 -38.89 11.71
N LYS A 518 25.26 -40.04 12.02
CA LYS A 518 25.74 -40.96 13.06
C LYS A 518 26.03 -42.35 12.49
N VAL A 519 27.03 -43.00 13.08
CA VAL A 519 27.36 -44.41 12.85
C VAL A 519 26.83 -45.26 14.00
N PRO A 520 26.38 -46.51 13.79
CA PRO A 520 26.02 -47.40 14.90
C PRO A 520 27.27 -47.75 15.71
N ALA A 521 27.18 -47.68 17.04
CA ALA A 521 28.25 -48.06 17.95
C ALA A 521 27.70 -48.88 19.11
N VAL A 522 28.52 -49.80 19.62
CA VAL A 522 28.28 -50.55 20.86
C VAL A 522 29.59 -50.74 21.59
N ASN A 523 29.55 -50.68 22.92
CA ASN A 523 30.69 -50.93 23.79
C ASN A 523 30.25 -51.76 25.01
N ILE A 524 31.03 -52.78 25.37
CA ILE A 524 30.96 -53.49 26.65
C ILE A 524 31.77 -52.68 27.67
N LEU A 525 31.12 -52.30 28.77
CA LEU A 525 31.69 -51.37 29.76
C LEU A 525 32.78 -52.01 30.62
N GLN A 526 32.81 -53.35 30.69
CA GLN A 526 33.82 -54.11 31.41
C GLN A 526 34.99 -54.39 30.47
N ALA A 527 36.19 -54.11 30.94
CA ALA A 527 37.43 -54.50 30.26
C ALA A 527 37.72 -55.99 30.45
N ASP A 528 38.66 -56.51 29.67
CA ASP A 528 39.18 -57.87 29.82
C ASP A 528 39.67 -58.09 31.26
N THR A 529 39.20 -59.17 31.89
CA THR A 529 39.42 -59.43 33.31
C THR A 529 39.36 -60.93 33.61
N PHE A 530 39.55 -61.29 34.89
CA PHE A 530 39.27 -62.62 35.39
C PHE A 530 38.06 -62.63 36.34
N ILE A 531 37.47 -63.82 36.53
CA ILE A 531 36.45 -64.14 37.51
C ILE A 531 36.94 -65.27 38.44
N CYS A 532 36.57 -65.23 39.72
CA CYS A 532 36.88 -66.32 40.64
C CYS A 532 35.98 -67.55 40.35
N GLU A 533 36.49 -68.75 40.61
CA GLU A 533 35.66 -69.96 40.60
C GLU A 533 34.43 -69.76 41.52
N GLN A 534 33.24 -70.09 41.01
CA GLN A 534 31.94 -69.95 41.68
C GLN A 534 31.39 -68.53 41.85
N ASP A 535 32.11 -67.49 41.42
CA ASP A 535 31.61 -66.11 41.39
C ASP A 535 30.84 -65.82 40.08
N GLN A 536 30.08 -64.71 40.07
CA GLN A 536 29.36 -64.21 38.89
C GLN A 536 29.80 -62.78 38.55
N LEU A 537 29.94 -62.49 37.25
CA LEU A 537 30.27 -61.16 36.72
C LEU A 537 29.12 -60.66 35.83
N SER A 538 28.72 -59.39 36.02
CA SER A 538 27.76 -58.75 35.13
C SER A 538 28.48 -57.95 34.04
N LEU A 539 28.23 -58.32 32.78
CA LEU A 539 28.65 -57.55 31.61
C LEU A 539 27.51 -56.65 31.16
N ASN A 540 27.82 -55.39 30.86
CA ASN A 540 26.87 -54.35 30.50
C ASN A 540 27.32 -53.71 29.18
N ALA A 541 26.46 -53.73 28.17
CA ALA A 541 26.68 -53.12 26.87
C ALA A 541 25.91 -51.81 26.73
N ARG A 542 26.53 -50.82 26.09
CA ARG A 542 25.94 -49.51 25.80
C ARG A 542 26.06 -49.18 24.32
N GLY A 543 24.93 -49.06 23.64
CA GLY A 543 24.82 -48.51 22.29
C GLY A 543 24.59 -47.00 22.29
N ASN A 544 24.86 -46.34 21.15
CA ASN A 544 24.67 -44.89 20.95
C ASN A 544 23.28 -44.48 20.42
N PHE A 545 22.37 -45.44 20.30
CA PHE A 545 20.96 -45.29 19.94
C PHE A 545 20.10 -46.30 20.71
N ASP A 546 18.78 -46.19 20.59
CA ASP A 546 17.85 -47.25 21.00
C ASP A 546 18.14 -48.52 20.20
N SER A 547 18.99 -49.37 20.80
CA SER A 547 19.57 -50.53 20.15
C SER A 547 19.00 -51.81 20.73
N ARG A 548 18.77 -52.80 19.87
CA ARG A 548 18.43 -54.18 20.26
C ARG A 548 19.72 -54.97 20.39
N TYR A 549 19.92 -55.62 21.53
CA TYR A 549 21.17 -56.34 21.85
C TYR A 549 20.97 -57.87 21.76
N SER A 550 21.96 -58.56 21.21
CA SER A 550 22.06 -60.02 21.18
C SER A 550 23.49 -60.45 21.52
N TRP A 551 23.63 -61.45 22.38
CA TRP A 551 24.93 -61.96 22.82
C TRP A 551 25.23 -63.32 22.19
N ASN A 552 26.51 -63.66 22.03
CA ASN A 552 26.94 -64.99 21.55
C ASN A 552 26.54 -66.15 22.48
N THR A 553 26.07 -65.85 23.69
CA THR A 553 25.46 -66.80 24.64
C THR A 553 24.01 -67.16 24.29
N GLY A 554 23.39 -66.43 23.34
CA GLY A 554 21.96 -66.52 23.02
C GLY A 554 21.08 -65.56 23.83
N ALA A 555 21.63 -64.85 24.82
CA ALA A 555 20.89 -63.88 25.61
C ALA A 555 20.59 -62.59 24.83
N THR A 556 19.52 -61.90 25.23
CA THR A 556 19.12 -60.59 24.68
C THR A 556 19.04 -59.56 25.79
N GLY A 557 19.34 -58.30 25.48
CA GLY A 557 19.31 -57.19 26.45
C GLY A 557 20.68 -56.54 26.65
N SER A 558 20.69 -55.36 27.28
CA SER A 558 21.91 -54.56 27.47
C SER A 558 22.85 -55.10 28.55
N SER A 559 22.51 -56.21 29.20
CA SER A 559 23.38 -56.84 30.19
C SER A 559 23.20 -58.36 30.23
N ILE A 560 24.26 -59.05 30.62
CA ILE A 560 24.27 -60.49 30.91
C ILE A 560 25.05 -60.74 32.20
N THR A 561 24.75 -61.86 32.86
CA THR A 561 25.53 -62.36 34.00
C THR A 561 26.20 -63.67 33.58
N ILE A 562 27.47 -63.80 33.89
CA ILE A 562 28.34 -64.90 33.44
C ILE A 562 29.09 -65.51 34.63
N ASP A 563 29.43 -66.80 34.53
CA ASP A 563 30.20 -67.55 35.53
C ASP A 563 31.29 -68.46 34.92
N GLN A 564 31.43 -68.46 33.59
CA GLN A 564 32.43 -69.25 32.86
C GLN A 564 33.47 -68.34 32.20
N PRO A 565 34.71 -68.83 32.01
CA PRO A 565 35.69 -68.14 31.17
C PRO A 565 35.29 -68.22 29.68
N GLY A 566 35.70 -67.22 28.89
CA GLY A 566 35.45 -67.19 27.46
C GLY A 566 35.44 -65.78 26.87
N ILE A 567 35.22 -65.71 25.56
CA ILE A 567 35.01 -64.44 24.85
C ILE A 567 33.50 -64.20 24.74
N TYR A 568 33.04 -63.09 25.30
CA TYR A 568 31.65 -62.65 25.23
C TYR A 568 31.53 -61.56 24.20
N VAL A 569 30.67 -61.77 23.20
CA VAL A 569 30.46 -60.83 22.08
C VAL A 569 29.02 -60.34 22.14
N VAL A 570 28.84 -59.01 22.13
CA VAL A 570 27.54 -58.36 21.99
C VAL A 570 27.38 -57.79 20.59
N THR A 571 26.22 -58.01 19.99
CA THR A 571 25.78 -57.39 18.73
C THR A 571 24.62 -56.46 19.03
N ALA A 572 24.77 -55.18 18.70
CA ALA A 572 23.73 -54.17 18.82
C ALA A 572 23.22 -53.76 17.44
N GLN A 573 21.91 -53.79 17.23
CA GLN A 573 21.24 -53.35 16.01
C GLN A 573 20.32 -52.16 16.30
N ASN A 574 20.45 -51.11 15.49
CA ASN A 574 19.58 -49.93 15.55
C ASN A 574 19.22 -49.45 14.14
N ARG A 575 18.56 -48.30 14.04
CA ARG A 575 18.12 -47.70 12.75
C ARG A 575 19.26 -47.42 11.76
N CYS A 576 20.50 -47.30 12.24
CA CYS A 576 21.68 -47.03 11.42
C CYS A 576 22.49 -48.28 11.07
N GLY A 577 22.09 -49.45 11.55
CA GLY A 577 22.75 -50.72 11.23
C GLY A 577 23.13 -51.51 12.47
N THR A 578 24.11 -52.39 12.30
CA THR A 578 24.53 -53.38 13.29
C THR A 578 26.02 -53.22 13.59
N GLN A 579 26.39 -53.26 14.87
CA GLN A 579 27.79 -53.22 15.32
C GLN A 579 28.02 -54.25 16.43
N THR A 580 29.26 -54.70 16.58
CA THR A 580 29.66 -55.68 17.60
C THR A 580 30.79 -55.18 18.48
N ASP A 581 30.86 -55.69 19.71
CA ASP A 581 31.99 -55.53 20.64
C ASP A 581 32.21 -56.83 21.44
N SER A 582 33.41 -57.02 21.99
CA SER A 582 33.79 -58.25 22.70
C SER A 582 34.66 -58.01 23.92
N VAL A 583 34.51 -58.86 24.94
CA VAL A 583 35.37 -58.89 26.14
C VAL A 583 35.85 -60.32 26.42
N GLN A 584 37.09 -60.45 26.88
CA GLN A 584 37.70 -61.71 27.27
C GLN A 584 37.69 -61.88 28.79
N ILE A 585 37.19 -63.04 29.25
CA ILE A 585 37.09 -63.38 30.66
C ILE A 585 37.90 -64.65 30.95
N GLU A 586 38.84 -64.55 31.89
CA GLU A 586 39.61 -65.68 32.41
C GLU A 586 39.04 -66.17 33.75
N GLN A 587 39.37 -67.39 34.18
CA GLN A 587 38.91 -67.93 35.47
C GLN A 587 40.10 -68.27 36.36
N VAL A 588 40.04 -67.86 37.63
CA VAL A 588 41.11 -68.06 38.62
C VAL A 588 40.55 -68.66 39.91
N ASN A 589 41.31 -69.56 40.54
CA ASN A 589 40.98 -70.05 41.87
C ASN A 589 41.44 -69.06 42.95
N CYS A 590 40.47 -68.44 43.63
CA CYS A 590 40.67 -67.41 44.64
C CYS A 590 40.64 -67.94 46.08
N GLU A 591 40.78 -69.25 46.32
CA GLU A 591 40.70 -69.85 47.64
C GLU A 591 41.95 -69.57 48.51
N CYS A 592 41.73 -68.98 49.69
CA CYS A 592 42.77 -68.54 50.64
C CYS A 592 42.83 -69.43 51.90
N VAL A 593 43.40 -70.63 51.79
CA VAL A 593 43.59 -71.55 52.94
C VAL A 593 45.04 -71.47 53.46
N PRO A 594 45.27 -71.07 54.74
CA PRO A 594 46.59 -70.98 55.33
C PRO A 594 47.11 -72.34 55.80
N THR A 595 48.41 -72.58 55.63
CA THR A 595 49.10 -73.76 56.17
C THR A 595 50.18 -73.31 57.16
N ALA A 596 50.06 -73.68 58.43
CA ALA A 596 51.06 -73.33 59.45
C ALA A 596 51.91 -74.55 59.85
N PRO A 597 53.23 -74.37 60.08
CA PRO A 597 54.10 -75.43 60.58
C PRO A 597 53.72 -75.84 62.02
N SER A 598 54.07 -77.05 62.47
CA SER A 598 53.76 -77.53 63.82
C SER A 598 54.90 -77.35 64.83
N ALA A 599 56.11 -77.04 64.36
CA ALA A 599 57.28 -76.75 65.17
C ALA A 599 58.26 -75.87 64.40
N PHE A 600 59.13 -75.16 65.12
CA PHE A 600 60.22 -74.36 64.54
C PHE A 600 61.42 -74.33 65.50
N SER A 601 62.62 -74.13 64.94
CA SER A 601 63.91 -74.23 65.64
C SER A 601 64.75 -72.96 65.45
N PRO A 602 64.53 -71.90 66.25
CA PRO A 602 65.28 -70.65 66.13
C PRO A 602 66.71 -70.80 66.68
N ASN A 603 67.59 -71.41 65.89
CA ASN A 603 68.99 -71.72 66.21
C ASN A 603 69.98 -70.96 65.29
N GLY A 604 69.49 -70.24 64.28
CA GLY A 604 70.28 -69.42 63.36
C GLY A 604 70.93 -70.19 62.21
N ASP A 605 70.48 -71.41 61.90
CA ASP A 605 71.03 -72.22 60.80
C ASP A 605 70.39 -71.94 59.43
N GLY A 606 69.39 -71.05 59.37
CA GLY A 606 68.64 -70.65 58.19
C GLY A 606 67.46 -71.57 57.87
N LYS A 607 67.17 -72.60 58.69
CA LYS A 607 66.09 -73.56 58.47
C LYS A 607 65.11 -73.56 59.63
N ASN A 608 63.85 -73.23 59.33
CA ASN A 608 62.77 -73.19 60.32
C ASN A 608 63.07 -72.30 61.52
N ASP A 609 63.87 -71.24 61.34
CA ASP A 609 64.18 -70.28 62.41
C ASP A 609 62.99 -69.39 62.78
N VAL A 610 61.97 -69.34 61.91
CA VAL A 610 60.81 -68.46 62.05
C VAL A 610 59.53 -69.27 61.87
N PHE A 611 58.62 -69.16 62.84
CA PHE A 611 57.25 -69.63 62.70
C PHE A 611 56.45 -68.66 61.82
N LEU A 612 56.11 -69.09 60.61
CA LEU A 612 55.35 -68.32 59.62
C LEU A 612 54.28 -69.20 58.94
N PRO A 613 52.98 -68.93 59.11
CA PRO A 613 51.95 -69.51 58.27
C PRO A 613 52.11 -69.13 56.80
N LEU A 614 52.02 -70.10 55.90
CA LEU A 614 52.18 -69.92 54.46
C LEU A 614 50.81 -69.83 53.78
N LEU A 615 50.69 -68.89 52.83
CA LEU A 615 49.54 -68.73 51.95
C LEU A 615 49.93 -69.10 50.51
N LYS A 616 48.99 -69.61 49.70
CA LYS A 616 49.19 -69.78 48.25
C LYS A 616 49.45 -68.41 47.60
N SER A 617 50.22 -68.37 46.52
CA SER A 617 50.54 -67.13 45.79
C SER A 617 49.31 -66.44 45.18
N SER A 618 48.24 -67.18 44.88
CA SER A 618 46.95 -66.63 44.42
C SER A 618 46.12 -65.98 45.53
N CYS A 619 46.54 -66.11 46.79
CA CYS A 619 45.83 -65.53 47.92
C CYS A 619 46.26 -64.07 48.14
N ILE A 620 45.42 -63.14 47.67
CA ILE A 620 45.60 -61.71 47.90
C ILE A 620 44.82 -61.35 49.17
N THR A 621 45.52 -60.98 50.24
CA THR A 621 44.89 -60.68 51.53
C THR A 621 44.43 -59.22 51.61
N LYS A 622 43.20 -59.01 52.08
CA LYS A 622 42.66 -57.70 52.48
C LYS A 622 43.10 -57.33 53.89
N SER A 623 43.18 -58.33 54.78
CA SER A 623 43.72 -58.18 56.14
C SER A 623 44.41 -59.47 56.60
N TYR A 624 45.39 -59.32 57.48
CA TYR A 624 46.19 -60.39 58.06
C TYR A 624 46.53 -60.02 59.50
N GLU A 625 46.38 -60.96 60.44
CA GLU A 625 46.79 -60.80 61.84
C GLU A 625 47.24 -62.16 62.39
N LEU A 626 48.50 -62.26 62.79
CA LEU A 626 49.07 -63.43 63.45
C LEU A 626 49.39 -63.08 64.91
N LEU A 627 48.88 -63.89 65.83
CA LEU A 627 49.09 -63.76 67.28
C LEU A 627 49.66 -65.07 67.83
N ILE A 628 50.73 -65.01 68.62
CA ILE A 628 51.32 -66.16 69.31
C ILE A 628 51.20 -65.98 70.82
N TYR A 629 50.80 -67.03 71.51
CA TYR A 629 50.56 -67.07 72.95
C TYR A 629 51.46 -68.11 73.64
N ASN A 630 51.97 -67.80 74.83
CA ASN A 630 52.60 -68.80 75.70
C ASN A 630 51.56 -69.68 76.40
N ARG A 631 52.04 -70.69 77.13
CA ARG A 631 51.19 -71.63 77.90
C ARG A 631 50.30 -70.99 78.97
N TYR A 632 50.57 -69.74 79.34
CA TYR A 632 49.80 -68.97 80.32
C TYR A 632 48.78 -68.03 79.67
N GLY A 633 48.66 -68.04 78.34
CA GLY A 633 47.73 -67.20 77.59
C GLY A 633 48.21 -65.77 77.34
N GLN A 634 49.50 -65.47 77.57
CA GLN A 634 50.07 -64.15 77.28
C GLN A 634 50.56 -64.10 75.83
N ILE A 635 50.29 -62.99 75.13
CA ILE A 635 50.80 -62.75 73.78
C ILE A 635 52.31 -62.53 73.85
N VAL A 636 53.05 -63.34 73.09
CA VAL A 636 54.51 -63.28 73.00
C VAL A 636 54.99 -62.70 71.67
N PHE A 637 54.13 -62.70 70.66
CA PHE A 637 54.38 -62.10 69.35
C PHE A 637 53.05 -61.74 68.67
N SER A 638 53.04 -60.63 67.95
CA SER A 638 51.95 -60.26 67.06
C SER A 638 52.46 -59.54 65.82
N THR A 639 51.78 -59.75 64.69
CA THR A 639 52.01 -58.99 63.46
C THR A 639 50.73 -58.90 62.64
N ASN A 640 50.56 -57.81 61.91
CA ASN A 640 49.51 -57.62 60.91
C ASN A 640 50.04 -57.72 59.45
N GLN A 641 51.31 -58.10 59.29
CA GLN A 641 51.97 -58.18 58.00
C GLN A 641 52.14 -59.64 57.57
N ASN A 642 51.60 -59.98 56.40
CA ASN A 642 51.86 -61.27 55.76
C ASN A 642 53.36 -61.39 55.44
N GLY A 643 53.92 -62.58 55.61
CA GLY A 643 55.35 -62.86 55.41
C GLY A 643 56.23 -62.57 56.63
N VAL A 644 55.70 -61.95 57.69
CA VAL A 644 56.42 -61.73 58.97
C VAL A 644 56.01 -62.81 59.96
N GLY A 645 56.99 -63.51 60.54
CA GLY A 645 56.77 -64.61 61.48
C GLY A 645 57.54 -64.43 62.78
N TRP A 646 57.34 -65.37 63.71
CA TRP A 646 57.95 -65.32 65.04
C TRP A 646 59.26 -66.10 65.10
N ASP A 647 60.35 -65.46 65.51
CA ASP A 647 61.71 -66.02 65.62
C ASP A 647 62.02 -66.62 67.00
N GLY A 648 61.02 -66.78 67.86
CA GLY A 648 61.22 -67.33 69.20
C GLY A 648 61.82 -66.35 70.20
N THR A 649 61.71 -65.04 69.95
CA THR A 649 62.01 -63.98 70.93
C THR A 649 60.72 -63.37 71.51
N TYR A 650 60.70 -63.10 72.81
CA TYR A 650 59.64 -62.32 73.44
C TYR A 650 59.71 -60.85 72.99
N ILE A 651 58.59 -60.11 73.08
CA ILE A 651 58.51 -58.67 72.78
C ILE A 651 59.59 -57.83 73.51
N ASN A 652 60.03 -58.28 74.68
CA ASN A 652 61.10 -57.62 75.47
C ASN A 652 62.53 -58.00 75.05
N GLY A 653 62.70 -58.69 73.92
CA GLY A 653 63.99 -59.12 73.36
C GLY A 653 64.60 -60.35 74.04
N ARG A 654 63.94 -60.94 75.05
CA ARG A 654 64.42 -62.18 75.68
C ARG A 654 64.10 -63.39 74.82
N THR A 655 65.01 -64.34 74.79
CA THR A 655 64.82 -65.64 74.18
C THR A 655 63.65 -66.39 74.83
N ALA A 656 62.68 -66.84 74.04
CA ALA A 656 61.51 -67.57 74.55
C ALA A 656 61.87 -68.97 75.03
N GLU A 657 61.20 -69.48 76.07
CA GLU A 657 61.48 -70.81 76.60
C GLU A 657 61.06 -71.91 75.62
N LEU A 658 61.73 -73.06 75.67
CA LEU A 658 61.31 -74.24 74.92
C LEU A 658 59.96 -74.73 75.41
N GLY A 659 59.10 -75.16 74.48
CA GLY A 659 57.80 -75.72 74.82
C GLY A 659 56.72 -75.41 73.79
N VAL A 660 55.47 -75.69 74.18
CA VAL A 660 54.29 -75.51 73.34
C VAL A 660 53.75 -74.08 73.47
N TYR A 661 53.51 -73.47 72.33
CA TYR A 661 52.86 -72.16 72.14
C TYR A 661 51.61 -72.34 71.28
N TYR A 662 50.72 -71.37 71.32
CA TYR A 662 49.48 -71.39 70.55
C TYR A 662 49.44 -70.21 69.59
N TYR A 663 48.98 -70.42 68.36
CA TYR A 663 48.79 -69.34 67.40
C TYR A 663 47.31 -69.14 67.07
N ILE A 664 46.97 -67.89 66.78
CA ILE A 664 45.73 -67.50 66.12
C ILE A 664 46.13 -66.67 64.89
N LEU A 665 45.74 -67.15 63.71
CA LEU A 665 45.85 -66.42 62.46
C LEU A 665 44.45 -65.99 62.02
N LYS A 666 44.22 -64.69 61.90
CA LYS A 666 43.02 -64.12 61.27
C LYS A 666 43.40 -63.57 59.92
N LEU A 667 42.71 -63.98 58.87
CA LEU A 667 42.93 -63.48 57.51
C LEU A 667 41.60 -63.23 56.81
N GLN A 668 41.58 -62.22 55.95
CA GLN A 668 40.46 -61.96 55.05
C GLN A 668 41.02 -61.84 53.63
N SER A 669 40.46 -62.60 52.69
CA SER A 669 40.82 -62.49 51.28
C SER A 669 40.26 -61.20 50.67
N SER A 670 40.96 -60.64 49.68
CA SER A 670 40.48 -59.55 48.83
C SER A 670 39.45 -60.02 47.81
N TYR A 671 39.43 -61.32 47.49
CA TYR A 671 38.54 -61.94 46.49
C TYR A 671 37.98 -63.28 47.00
N GLY A 672 36.84 -63.75 46.49
CA GLY A 672 36.18 -64.98 46.97
C GLY A 672 35.53 -64.81 48.36
N ASN A 673 35.67 -65.81 49.24
CA ASN A 673 35.00 -65.79 50.55
C ASN A 673 35.54 -64.64 51.44
N THR A 674 34.79 -63.55 51.49
CA THR A 674 35.18 -62.31 52.19
C THR A 674 34.98 -62.40 53.71
N ALA A 675 34.48 -63.52 54.24
CA ALA A 675 34.40 -63.70 55.69
C ALA A 675 35.81 -63.83 56.29
N PRO A 676 36.10 -63.21 57.44
CA PRO A 676 37.38 -63.42 58.13
C PRO A 676 37.56 -64.89 58.51
N LEU A 677 38.57 -65.53 57.94
CA LEU A 677 38.99 -66.87 58.30
C LEU A 677 39.86 -66.79 59.56
N ILE A 678 39.54 -67.60 60.57
CA ILE A 678 40.33 -67.72 61.80
C ILE A 678 40.91 -69.13 61.87
N SER A 679 42.21 -69.27 61.64
CA SER A 679 42.96 -70.50 61.86
C SER A 679 43.63 -70.47 63.24
N LYS A 680 43.56 -71.58 63.98
CA LYS A 680 44.16 -71.70 65.32
C LYS A 680 44.91 -73.01 65.41
N GLY A 681 46.00 -73.03 66.14
CA GLY A 681 46.74 -74.26 66.37
C GLY A 681 47.78 -74.15 67.46
N GLN A 682 48.43 -75.27 67.73
CA GLN A 682 49.60 -75.34 68.61
C GLN A 682 50.87 -75.43 67.76
N LEU A 683 51.94 -74.83 68.25
CA LEU A 683 53.28 -74.99 67.70
C LEU A 683 54.26 -75.30 68.82
N THR A 684 55.34 -76.02 68.51
CA THR A 684 56.39 -76.34 69.49
C THR A 684 57.67 -75.57 69.13
N LEU A 685 58.18 -74.79 70.07
CA LEU A 685 59.51 -74.18 69.97
C LEU A 685 60.54 -75.16 70.52
N VAL A 686 61.44 -75.60 69.66
CA VAL A 686 62.60 -76.47 69.98
C VAL A 686 63.90 -75.69 69.69
N ARG A 687 65.02 -76.00 70.33
CA ARG A 687 66.34 -75.46 69.95
C ARG A 687 67.38 -76.54 69.97
#